data_AF-A0A1R3X7S5-F1
#
_entry.id   AF-A0A1R3X7S5-F1
#
_cell.length_a   1.000
_cell.length_b   1.000
_cell.length_c   1.000
_cell.angle_alpha   90.00
_cell.angle_beta   90.00
_cell.angle_gamma   90.00
#
_symmetry.space_group_name_H-M   'P 1'
#
loop_
_entity.id
_entity.type
_entity.pdbx_description
1 polymer ?
#
loop_
_entity_poly.entity_id
_entity_poly.type
_entity_poly.pdbx_seq_one_letter_code
_entity_poly.pdbx_strand_id
1 'polypeptide(L)'
;MKMEEVANGDGLAIPPEQLPFMRLGLEKLDRFHDEVVDLEATLADVVKLGGQDAEKKASKLIKQLHAFEPSITMIGQIKSGKTSLVNAMVGRPDLLPADVNPWTSVVTSLHLNAPLPDDAPTATFQFFSQGEWDHLVENGGRIGELSERAGANDELEKVRQQIAEMREKTRQRLGRKFELLLGQKHSYAELSDELVQRYVCMGDDFEDLEEEDQQGRFADITKSADLYLSADSIPMSICLRDTPGVNDTFMMREQITINALRDSRICVVVLSAHQALSSMDMGLIRLISNVKAREVVIFVNRIDELSDPGAQVPEIRESILQTLADNNGPENPEVIFGSAYWANMALSEDLDDIVADSAEAMFNWAEAALSAETASMETKELVWHLSGIPELYRALSERISEGPGAEVLSASRKRALNLVGGVRASNAVVSMRLDGDTVEVMSSEKLSAHLDQLEAASMKALDERLDIAFSQFGSRVDQSHKRFLDRALESLLRHLETNGEEEIWQYSPDGLRMLLRTSYQVMRRNVTASCQDVYAAVADDLAETYRSAFGVDVENFTITPPAPPEIPAPVSLGQTIALDLQTSWWKGWWKRRKGYRAFASGFYDLIEAETAPIVDELKLRQADDIRARAQAELREFHAEQRAILEDISSKSEIAVDDLEDIFGITAQQERDELFDYIFEELSETKPLLAVGVDK
;
A
#
# COMPACT_ATOMS: atom_id res chain seq x y z
N MET A 1 -18.87 26.07 -6.83
CA MET A 1 -19.91 26.09 -5.78
C MET A 1 -19.91 24.69 -5.19
N LYS A 2 -19.28 24.53 -4.02
CA LYS A 2 -19.11 23.23 -3.36
C LYS A 2 -20.40 22.91 -2.60
N MET A 3 -21.11 21.85 -2.98
CA MET A 3 -22.05 21.18 -2.08
C MET A 3 -21.33 19.95 -1.55
N GLU A 4 -20.54 20.14 -0.50
CA GLU A 4 -20.23 19.07 0.47
C GLU A 4 -21.45 19.02 1.41
N GLU A 5 -22.57 18.48 0.93
CA GLU A 5 -23.71 18.18 1.81
C GLU A 5 -23.61 16.71 2.20
N VAL A 6 -23.31 16.47 3.48
CA VAL A 6 -23.38 15.15 4.10
C VAL A 6 -24.87 14.78 4.15
N ALA A 7 -25.29 13.86 3.30
CA ALA A 7 -26.67 13.40 3.27
C ALA A 7 -26.91 12.37 4.40
N ASN A 8 -27.89 12.63 5.26
CA ASN A 8 -28.34 11.67 6.28
C ASN A 8 -29.19 10.60 5.60
N GLY A 9 -28.65 9.39 5.45
CA GLY A 9 -29.43 8.18 5.15
C GLY A 9 -29.97 7.55 6.43
N ASP A 10 -30.98 6.69 6.32
CA ASP A 10 -31.40 5.85 7.43
C ASP A 10 -30.29 4.82 7.69
N GLY A 11 -29.68 4.88 8.87
CA GLY A 11 -28.48 4.12 9.24
C GLY A 11 -28.61 2.60 9.22
N LEU A 12 -27.46 1.94 9.18
CA LEU A 12 -27.34 0.48 9.27
C LEU A 12 -27.98 -0.04 10.56
N ALA A 13 -28.89 -1.00 10.40
CA ALA A 13 -29.49 -1.75 11.48
C ALA A 13 -28.48 -2.79 12.01
N ILE A 14 -27.63 -2.38 12.97
CA ILE A 14 -26.82 -3.23 13.86
C ILE A 14 -25.57 -3.84 13.16
N PRO A 15 -24.35 -3.58 13.64
CA PRO A 15 -23.16 -4.34 13.22
C PRO A 15 -23.39 -5.84 13.51
N PRO A 16 -23.14 -6.76 12.57
CA PRO A 16 -23.28 -8.19 12.86
C PRO A 16 -22.38 -8.59 14.02
N GLU A 17 -22.87 -9.49 14.87
CA GLU A 17 -22.15 -10.01 16.03
C GLU A 17 -20.83 -10.65 15.57
N GLN A 18 -19.71 -10.11 16.05
CA GLN A 18 -18.40 -10.65 15.70
C GLN A 18 -18.07 -11.85 16.58
N LEU A 19 -17.96 -13.01 15.95
CA LEU A 19 -17.84 -14.29 16.63
C LEU A 19 -16.40 -14.53 17.11
N PRO A 20 -16.17 -15.13 18.30
CA PRO A 20 -14.83 -15.28 18.86
C PRO A 20 -13.83 -15.99 17.95
N PHE A 21 -14.28 -16.97 17.17
CA PHE A 21 -13.42 -17.72 16.24
C PHE A 21 -12.85 -16.87 15.10
N MET A 22 -13.43 -15.70 14.82
CA MET A 22 -12.90 -14.77 13.81
C MET A 22 -11.52 -14.23 14.19
N ARG A 23 -11.12 -14.37 15.46
CA ARG A 23 -9.79 -13.94 15.95
C ARG A 23 -8.68 -14.95 15.67
N LEU A 24 -9.00 -16.17 15.26
CA LEU A 24 -8.00 -17.21 14.99
C LEU A 24 -7.01 -16.75 13.92
N GLY A 25 -5.71 -16.80 14.21
CA GLY A 25 -4.65 -16.36 13.30
C GLY A 25 -4.23 -14.90 13.46
N LEU A 26 -4.87 -14.12 14.33
CA LEU A 26 -4.52 -12.71 14.60
C LEU A 26 -3.53 -12.53 15.76
N GLU A 27 -2.95 -13.61 16.30
CA GLU A 27 -2.17 -13.56 17.55
C GLU A 27 -0.91 -12.70 17.44
N LYS A 28 -0.31 -12.61 16.24
CA LYS A 28 0.83 -11.69 15.99
C LYS A 28 0.40 -10.23 15.94
N LEU A 29 -0.80 -9.92 15.41
CA LEU A 29 -1.33 -8.56 15.43
C LEU A 29 -1.75 -8.14 16.84
N ASP A 30 -2.28 -9.06 17.64
CA ASP A 30 -2.54 -8.81 19.07
C ASP A 30 -1.25 -8.40 19.78
N ARG A 31 -0.16 -9.15 19.58
CA ARG A 31 1.16 -8.78 20.15
C ARG A 31 1.68 -7.44 19.63
N PHE A 32 1.51 -7.16 18.34
CA PHE A 32 1.89 -5.86 17.78
C PHE A 32 1.08 -4.72 18.42
N HIS A 33 -0.22 -4.92 18.63
CA HIS A 33 -1.07 -3.96 19.33
C HIS A 33 -0.60 -3.76 20.78
N ASP A 34 -0.28 -4.85 21.49
CA ASP A 34 0.29 -4.79 22.85
C ASP A 34 1.60 -3.98 22.87
N GLU A 35 2.48 -4.16 21.88
CA GLU A 35 3.72 -3.38 21.77
C GLU A 35 3.49 -1.88 21.54
N VAL A 36 2.44 -1.52 20.81
CA VAL A 36 2.02 -0.12 20.64
C VAL A 36 1.54 0.44 21.99
N VAL A 37 0.68 -0.30 22.70
CA VAL A 37 0.17 0.09 24.02
C VAL A 37 1.30 0.24 25.05
N ASP A 38 2.28 -0.68 25.04
CA ASP A 38 3.47 -0.59 25.90
C ASP A 38 4.26 0.70 25.61
N LEU A 39 4.49 1.02 24.33
CA LEU A 39 5.19 2.26 23.94
C LEU A 39 4.42 3.52 24.37
N GLU A 40 3.09 3.50 24.33
CA GLU A 40 2.25 4.58 24.83
C GLU A 40 2.35 4.75 26.34
N ALA A 41 2.39 3.64 27.08
CA ALA A 41 2.61 3.65 28.52
C ALA A 41 3.99 4.25 28.87
N THR A 42 5.05 3.84 28.16
CA THR A 42 6.39 4.43 28.30
C THR A 42 6.37 5.93 28.00
N LEU A 43 5.71 6.37 26.93
CA LEU A 43 5.57 7.79 26.60
C LEU A 43 4.81 8.56 27.69
N ALA A 44 3.77 7.97 28.29
CA ALA A 44 3.05 8.58 29.40
C ALA A 44 3.95 8.79 30.63
N ASP A 45 4.90 7.89 30.89
CA ASP A 45 5.90 8.07 31.95
C ASP A 45 6.90 9.18 31.62
N VAL A 46 7.29 9.34 30.36
CA VAL A 46 8.09 10.49 29.90
C VAL A 46 7.34 11.81 30.13
N VAL A 47 6.02 11.85 29.89
CA VAL A 47 5.18 13.04 30.14
C VAL A 47 5.18 13.41 31.62
N LYS A 48 5.10 12.44 32.54
CA LYS A 48 5.17 12.70 33.99
C LYS A 48 6.50 13.35 34.39
N LEU A 49 7.59 13.05 33.67
CA LEU A 49 8.92 13.61 33.95
C LEU A 49 9.19 14.96 33.28
N GLY A 50 8.64 15.18 32.07
CA GLY A 50 8.93 16.35 31.26
C GLY A 50 7.87 17.46 31.28
N GLY A 51 6.71 17.23 31.90
CA GLY A 51 5.63 18.21 32.02
C GLY A 51 4.90 18.51 30.71
N GLN A 52 4.30 19.71 30.61
CA GLN A 52 3.39 20.08 29.50
C GLN A 52 4.02 20.05 28.10
N ASP A 53 5.33 20.28 27.98
CA ASP A 53 5.99 20.29 26.67
C ASP A 53 6.32 18.88 26.18
N ALA A 54 6.65 17.97 27.10
CA ALA A 54 6.73 16.54 26.80
C ALA A 54 5.35 15.99 26.42
N GLU A 55 4.28 16.45 27.08
CA GLU A 55 2.89 16.06 26.78
C GLU A 55 2.50 16.36 25.32
N LYS A 56 2.79 17.56 24.81
CA LYS A 56 2.49 17.93 23.42
C LYS A 56 3.24 17.04 22.42
N LYS A 57 4.52 16.77 22.68
CA LYS A 57 5.40 15.97 21.80
C LYS A 57 4.99 14.49 21.82
N ALA A 58 4.79 13.93 23.00
CA ALA A 58 4.29 12.56 23.17
C ALA A 58 2.92 12.38 22.51
N SER A 59 1.98 13.33 22.70
CA SER A 59 0.66 13.29 22.07
C SER A 59 0.73 13.27 20.55
N LYS A 60 1.70 13.96 19.94
CA LYS A 60 1.92 13.92 18.48
C LYS A 60 2.40 12.53 18.04
N LEU A 61 3.33 11.93 18.78
CA LEU A 61 3.84 10.57 18.52
C LEU A 61 2.74 9.51 18.65
N ILE A 62 1.93 9.58 19.71
CA ILE A 62 0.79 8.67 19.93
C ILE A 62 -0.22 8.81 18.78
N LYS A 63 -0.53 10.04 18.35
CA LYS A 63 -1.39 10.26 17.18
C LYS A 63 -0.83 9.65 15.89
N GLN A 64 0.49 9.69 15.70
CA GLN A 64 1.14 9.06 14.53
C GLN A 64 1.08 7.54 14.61
N LEU A 65 1.26 6.95 15.80
CA LEU A 65 1.11 5.51 16.04
C LEU A 65 -0.33 5.05 15.76
N HIS A 66 -1.34 5.77 16.26
CA HIS A 66 -2.75 5.47 16.01
C HIS A 66 -3.18 5.68 14.55
N ALA A 67 -2.52 6.58 13.83
CA ALA A 67 -2.76 6.80 12.40
C ALA A 67 -2.14 5.70 11.52
N PHE A 68 -1.35 4.79 12.09
CA PHE A 68 -0.77 3.68 11.34
C PHE A 68 -1.87 2.70 10.91
N GLU A 69 -2.14 2.67 9.61
CA GLU A 69 -3.12 1.80 8.98
C GLU A 69 -2.43 1.02 7.85
N PRO A 70 -1.99 -0.24 8.09
CA PRO A 70 -1.48 -1.09 7.02
C PRO A 70 -2.57 -1.40 5.99
N SER A 71 -2.22 -1.23 4.70
CA SER A 71 -3.10 -1.54 3.57
C SER A 71 -2.77 -2.91 2.95
N ILE A 72 -3.81 -3.72 2.80
CA ILE A 72 -3.77 -5.07 2.23
C ILE A 72 -4.61 -5.06 0.96
N THR A 73 -3.97 -5.26 -0.18
CA THR A 73 -4.65 -5.22 -1.49
C THR A 73 -4.89 -6.62 -2.04
N MET A 74 -6.15 -6.93 -2.32
CA MET A 74 -6.57 -8.16 -2.98
C MET A 74 -6.41 -8.00 -4.49
N ILE A 75 -5.64 -8.86 -5.14
CA ILE A 75 -5.50 -8.91 -6.60
C ILE A 75 -5.78 -10.30 -7.13
N GLY A 76 -6.15 -10.44 -8.40
CA GLY A 76 -6.47 -11.73 -8.98
C GLY A 76 -7.48 -11.62 -10.12
N GLN A 77 -7.70 -12.73 -10.81
CA GLN A 77 -8.59 -12.77 -11.96
C GLN A 77 -10.03 -12.35 -11.63
N ILE A 78 -10.79 -11.99 -12.65
CA ILE A 78 -12.24 -11.84 -12.55
C ILE A 78 -12.83 -13.16 -12.04
N LYS A 79 -13.80 -13.10 -11.11
CA LYS A 79 -14.44 -14.28 -10.48
C LYS A 79 -13.50 -15.18 -9.69
N SER A 80 -12.26 -14.78 -9.36
CA SER A 80 -11.43 -15.57 -8.42
C SER A 80 -11.96 -15.56 -6.98
N GLY A 81 -12.93 -14.71 -6.66
CA GLY A 81 -13.58 -14.62 -5.36
C GLY A 81 -12.92 -13.64 -4.37
N LYS A 82 -12.21 -12.62 -4.88
CA LYS A 82 -11.63 -11.52 -4.08
C LYS A 82 -12.66 -10.86 -3.17
N THR A 83 -13.77 -10.39 -3.74
CA THR A 83 -14.80 -9.66 -3.01
C THR A 83 -15.47 -10.52 -1.94
N SER A 84 -15.77 -11.79 -2.26
CA SER A 84 -16.30 -12.76 -1.27
C SER A 84 -15.31 -13.03 -0.13
N LEU A 85 -14.00 -13.07 -0.44
CA LEU A 85 -12.94 -13.21 0.56
C LEU A 85 -12.86 -11.97 1.47
N VAL A 86 -12.96 -10.77 0.90
CA VAL A 86 -12.98 -9.51 1.64
C VAL A 86 -14.19 -9.45 2.58
N ASN A 87 -15.39 -9.77 2.09
CA ASN A 87 -16.61 -9.81 2.90
C ASN A 87 -16.46 -10.74 4.13
N ALA A 88 -15.91 -11.95 3.91
CA ALA A 88 -15.62 -12.88 5.00
C ALA A 88 -14.60 -12.31 6.00
N MET A 89 -13.50 -11.73 5.52
CA MET A 89 -12.46 -11.14 6.38
C MET A 89 -12.95 -9.94 7.20
N VAL A 90 -13.98 -9.23 6.73
CA VAL A 90 -14.61 -8.12 7.46
C VAL A 90 -15.63 -8.64 8.49
N GLY A 91 -16.04 -9.91 8.38
CA GLY A 91 -17.12 -10.47 9.18
C GLY A 91 -18.51 -10.03 8.72
N ARG A 92 -18.63 -9.56 7.47
CA ARG A 92 -19.89 -9.09 6.89
C ARG A 92 -20.11 -9.76 5.54
N PRO A 93 -20.74 -10.95 5.53
CA PRO A 93 -21.24 -11.54 4.29
C PRO A 93 -22.08 -10.50 3.52
N ASP A 94 -21.98 -10.51 2.20
CA ASP A 94 -22.75 -9.64 1.29
C ASP A 94 -22.53 -8.12 1.37
N LEU A 95 -21.54 -7.65 2.15
CA LEU A 95 -21.21 -6.22 2.22
C LEU A 95 -20.91 -5.61 0.84
N LEU A 96 -19.95 -6.20 0.12
CA LEU A 96 -19.60 -5.80 -1.24
C LEU A 96 -20.20 -6.78 -2.25
N PRO A 97 -20.71 -6.29 -3.40
CA PRO A 97 -21.23 -7.15 -4.45
C PRO A 97 -20.15 -7.99 -5.10
N ALA A 98 -20.41 -9.29 -5.24
CA ALA A 98 -19.52 -10.19 -5.99
C ALA A 98 -19.69 -10.10 -7.52
N ASP A 99 -20.65 -9.30 -8.02
CA ASP A 99 -20.97 -9.20 -9.44
C ASP A 99 -19.90 -8.46 -10.25
N VAL A 100 -19.69 -8.95 -11.47
CA VAL A 100 -18.65 -8.46 -12.37
C VAL A 100 -19.22 -7.33 -13.24
N ASN A 101 -18.90 -6.09 -12.91
CA ASN A 101 -19.04 -5.00 -13.90
C ASN A 101 -17.93 -5.15 -14.96
N PRO A 102 -18.22 -5.24 -16.27
CA PRO A 102 -17.22 -5.31 -17.35
C PRO A 102 -16.51 -3.97 -17.65
N TRP A 103 -16.98 -2.84 -17.11
CA TRP A 103 -16.59 -1.50 -17.57
C TRP A 103 -16.04 -0.60 -16.47
N THR A 104 -16.61 -0.63 -15.26
CA THR A 104 -16.04 0.08 -14.10
C THR A 104 -15.90 -0.82 -12.90
N SER A 105 -14.66 -1.02 -12.55
CA SER A 105 -14.24 -1.81 -11.43
C SER A 105 -13.77 -0.81 -10.38
N VAL A 106 -14.66 -0.47 -9.47
CA VAL A 106 -14.41 0.50 -8.40
C VAL A 106 -13.37 -0.08 -7.47
N VAL A 107 -12.28 0.66 -7.19
CA VAL A 107 -11.38 0.27 -6.10
C VAL A 107 -12.08 0.60 -4.81
N THR A 108 -12.34 -0.41 -3.99
CA THR A 108 -13.07 -0.24 -2.73
C THR A 108 -12.12 -0.44 -1.57
N SER A 109 -11.84 0.63 -0.83
CA SER A 109 -11.04 0.64 0.38
C SER A 109 -11.96 0.50 1.60
N LEU A 110 -11.80 -0.57 2.36
CA LEU A 110 -12.48 -0.81 3.63
C LEU A 110 -11.51 -0.48 4.77
N HIS A 111 -11.71 0.66 5.41
CA HIS A 111 -10.95 1.13 6.56
C HIS A 111 -11.57 0.55 7.84
N LEU A 112 -10.95 -0.50 8.37
CA LEU A 112 -11.42 -1.22 9.55
C LEU A 112 -10.78 -0.61 10.79
N ASN A 113 -11.59 -0.20 11.76
CA ASN A 113 -11.18 0.43 13.02
C ASN A 113 -10.33 1.71 12.88
N ALA A 114 -10.25 2.29 11.67
CA ALA A 114 -9.51 3.51 11.43
C ALA A 114 -10.11 4.69 12.23
N PRO A 115 -9.29 5.50 12.90
CA PRO A 115 -9.77 6.61 13.71
C PRO A 115 -10.43 7.67 12.81
N LEU A 116 -11.71 7.94 13.07
CA LEU A 116 -12.47 9.01 12.42
C LEU A 116 -12.90 10.06 13.46
N PRO A 117 -12.80 11.36 13.13
CA PRO A 117 -13.52 12.40 13.87
C PRO A 117 -15.04 12.14 13.88
N ASP A 118 -15.74 12.54 14.95
CA ASP A 118 -17.19 12.32 15.11
C ASP A 118 -18.05 12.88 13.96
N ASP A 119 -17.56 13.90 13.26
CA ASP A 119 -18.23 14.57 12.13
C ASP A 119 -17.75 14.09 10.75
N ALA A 120 -16.80 13.16 10.70
CA ALA A 120 -16.23 12.67 9.45
C ALA A 120 -17.17 11.68 8.76
N PRO A 121 -17.24 11.70 7.41
CA PRO A 121 -18.09 10.79 6.66
C PRO A 121 -17.56 9.35 6.74
N THR A 122 -18.43 8.39 7.04
CA THR A 122 -18.09 6.96 7.06
C THR A 122 -18.12 6.31 5.68
N ALA A 123 -18.66 6.98 4.65
CA ALA A 123 -18.63 6.51 3.29
C ALA A 123 -18.34 7.65 2.31
N THR A 124 -17.39 7.43 1.42
CA THR A 124 -16.96 8.40 0.42
C THR A 124 -16.87 7.73 -0.94
N PHE A 125 -17.43 8.35 -1.97
CA PHE A 125 -17.37 7.89 -3.35
C PHE A 125 -16.77 8.99 -4.24
N GLN A 126 -15.67 8.69 -4.91
CA GLN A 126 -14.98 9.61 -5.81
C GLN A 126 -15.32 9.24 -7.26
N PHE A 127 -15.80 10.23 -8.03
CA PHE A 127 -16.03 10.04 -9.46
C PHE A 127 -14.79 10.37 -10.30
N PHE A 128 -14.70 9.76 -11.48
CA PHE A 128 -13.71 10.12 -12.49
C PHE A 128 -13.83 11.59 -12.88
N SER A 129 -12.70 12.28 -13.02
CA SER A 129 -12.68 13.61 -13.63
C SER A 129 -12.96 13.55 -15.12
N GLN A 130 -13.34 14.67 -15.71
CA GLN A 130 -13.57 14.75 -17.16
C GLN A 130 -12.33 14.34 -17.97
N GLY A 131 -11.13 14.75 -17.56
CA GLY A 131 -9.90 14.37 -18.26
C GLY A 131 -9.56 12.88 -18.13
N GLU A 132 -9.77 12.28 -16.96
CA GLU A 132 -9.62 10.83 -16.78
C GLU A 132 -10.65 10.07 -17.61
N TRP A 133 -11.90 10.55 -17.63
CA TRP A 133 -12.99 9.95 -18.39
C TRP A 133 -12.80 10.07 -19.91
N ASP A 134 -12.35 11.22 -20.41
CA ASP A 134 -12.05 11.41 -21.83
C ASP A 134 -10.83 10.58 -22.24
N HIS A 135 -9.85 10.39 -21.36
CA HIS A 135 -8.74 9.44 -21.59
C HIS A 135 -9.21 7.98 -21.63
N LEU A 136 -10.26 7.62 -20.86
CA LEU A 136 -10.96 6.34 -20.99
C LEU A 136 -11.66 6.21 -22.35
N VAL A 137 -12.28 7.30 -22.85
CA VAL A 137 -13.22 7.31 -24.00
C VAL A 137 -12.58 7.56 -25.37
N GLU A 138 -11.75 8.59 -25.53
CA GLU A 138 -11.22 9.01 -26.84
C GLU A 138 -10.12 8.06 -27.36
N ASN A 139 -9.39 7.44 -26.43
CA ASN A 139 -8.19 6.66 -26.74
C ASN A 139 -8.33 5.16 -26.45
N GLY A 140 -9.39 4.65 -25.81
CA GLY A 140 -9.40 3.25 -25.34
C GLY A 140 -8.13 2.89 -24.53
N GLY A 141 -7.52 3.88 -23.87
CA GLY A 141 -6.17 3.84 -23.30
C GLY A 141 -5.02 3.84 -24.32
N ARG A 142 -3.97 3.06 -24.05
CA ARG A 142 -2.75 2.92 -24.87
C ARG A 142 -3.03 2.38 -26.30
N ILE A 143 -4.17 1.68 -26.49
CA ILE A 143 -4.54 0.99 -27.75
C ILE A 143 -5.09 1.93 -28.82
N GLY A 144 -5.82 2.99 -28.47
CA GLY A 144 -6.33 4.00 -29.41
C GLY A 144 -5.23 4.74 -30.12
N GLU A 145 -4.21 5.18 -29.37
CA GLU A 145 -3.06 5.87 -29.93
C GLU A 145 -2.24 4.96 -30.86
N LEU A 146 -2.11 3.67 -30.52
CA LEU A 146 -1.44 2.67 -31.36
C LEU A 146 -2.22 2.35 -32.63
N SER A 147 -3.54 2.17 -32.54
CA SER A 147 -4.37 1.73 -33.67
C SER A 147 -4.69 2.86 -34.65
N GLU A 148 -4.84 4.10 -34.18
CA GLU A 148 -4.99 5.29 -35.01
C GLU A 148 -3.71 5.57 -35.84
N ARG A 149 -2.54 5.17 -35.32
CA ARG A 149 -1.24 5.22 -36.01
C ARG A 149 -0.96 3.97 -36.87
N ALA A 150 -1.57 2.82 -36.56
CA ALA A 150 -1.35 1.53 -37.24
C ALA A 150 -2.45 1.14 -38.27
N GLY A 151 -3.53 1.91 -38.41
CA GLY A 151 -4.58 1.66 -39.41
C GLY A 151 -5.42 0.41 -39.16
N ALA A 152 -5.45 -0.09 -37.92
CA ALA A 152 -6.27 -1.22 -37.47
C ALA A 152 -7.66 -0.73 -37.01
N ASN A 153 -8.41 -0.11 -37.92
CA ASN A 153 -9.64 0.62 -37.58
C ASN A 153 -10.79 -0.28 -37.11
N ASP A 154 -10.89 -1.54 -37.54
CA ASP A 154 -12.10 -2.36 -37.34
C ASP A 154 -12.28 -2.89 -35.90
N GLU A 155 -11.20 -3.27 -35.20
CA GLU A 155 -11.26 -3.67 -33.78
C GLU A 155 -11.32 -2.44 -32.87
N LEU A 156 -10.67 -1.35 -33.27
CA LEU A 156 -10.74 -0.07 -32.58
C LEU A 156 -12.13 0.55 -32.65
N GLU A 157 -12.79 0.46 -33.82
CA GLU A 157 -14.17 0.93 -33.96
C GLU A 157 -15.11 0.15 -33.05
N LYS A 158 -14.90 -1.15 -32.84
CA LYS A 158 -15.72 -1.92 -31.88
C LYS A 158 -15.51 -1.44 -30.45
N VAL A 159 -14.25 -1.25 -30.01
CA VAL A 159 -13.94 -0.73 -28.68
C VAL A 159 -14.43 0.71 -28.50
N ARG A 160 -14.18 1.60 -29.48
CA ARG A 160 -14.67 2.99 -29.49
C ARG A 160 -16.21 3.06 -29.53
N GLN A 161 -16.88 2.20 -30.31
CA GLN A 161 -18.34 2.12 -30.35
C GLN A 161 -18.88 1.65 -29.00
N GLN A 162 -18.30 0.61 -28.39
CA GLN A 162 -18.70 0.14 -27.07
C GLN A 162 -18.52 1.22 -25.99
N ILE A 163 -17.40 1.97 -26.03
CA ILE A 163 -17.17 3.05 -25.06
C ILE A 163 -18.10 4.25 -25.33
N ALA A 164 -18.38 4.57 -26.60
CA ALA A 164 -19.34 5.61 -26.96
C ALA A 164 -20.79 5.24 -26.57
N GLU A 165 -21.18 3.98 -26.77
CA GLU A 165 -22.46 3.42 -26.31
C GLU A 165 -22.58 3.48 -24.80
N MET A 166 -21.50 3.14 -24.07
CA MET A 166 -21.45 3.25 -22.61
C MET A 166 -21.60 4.71 -22.14
N ARG A 167 -20.86 5.65 -22.75
CA ARG A 167 -21.00 7.08 -22.45
C ARG A 167 -22.43 7.56 -22.70
N GLU A 168 -23.05 7.14 -23.79
CA GLU A 168 -24.41 7.53 -24.12
C GLU A 168 -25.43 6.89 -23.16
N LYS A 169 -25.29 5.62 -22.78
CA LYS A 169 -26.14 4.96 -21.76
C LYS A 169 -26.03 5.66 -20.41
N THR A 170 -24.81 5.94 -19.95
CA THR A 170 -24.57 6.65 -18.68
C THR A 170 -25.11 8.08 -18.73
N ARG A 171 -24.97 8.77 -19.87
CA ARG A 171 -25.54 10.11 -20.11
C ARG A 171 -27.07 10.08 -20.14
N GLN A 172 -27.69 9.04 -20.68
CA GLN A 172 -29.14 8.85 -20.66
C GLN A 172 -29.64 8.61 -19.23
N ARG A 173 -28.97 7.75 -18.46
CA ARG A 173 -29.31 7.44 -17.06
C ARG A 173 -29.14 8.64 -16.12
N LEU A 174 -28.05 9.39 -16.25
CA LEU A 174 -27.72 10.52 -15.37
C LEU A 174 -28.22 11.88 -15.91
N GLY A 175 -28.68 11.91 -17.16
CA GLY A 175 -29.22 13.09 -17.83
C GLY A 175 -28.26 14.28 -17.83
N ARG A 176 -28.81 15.47 -17.61
CA ARG A 176 -28.03 16.73 -17.57
C ARG A 176 -27.03 16.81 -16.41
N LYS A 177 -27.12 15.92 -15.42
CA LYS A 177 -26.22 15.90 -14.27
C LYS A 177 -24.92 15.15 -14.56
N PHE A 178 -24.83 14.35 -15.62
CA PHE A 178 -23.62 13.57 -15.95
C PHE A 178 -22.34 14.42 -15.94
N GLU A 179 -22.29 15.48 -16.77
CA GLU A 179 -21.13 16.38 -16.86
C GLU A 179 -20.86 17.14 -15.55
N LEU A 180 -21.90 17.37 -14.73
CA LEU A 180 -21.74 18.01 -13.44
C LEU A 180 -21.11 17.07 -12.42
N LEU A 181 -21.45 15.78 -12.46
CA LEU A 181 -20.98 14.77 -11.51
C LEU A 181 -19.51 14.40 -11.72
N LEU A 182 -18.97 14.50 -12.94
CA LEU A 182 -17.56 14.19 -13.19
C LEU A 182 -16.62 15.04 -12.33
N GLY A 183 -15.68 14.36 -11.66
CA GLY A 183 -14.71 14.95 -10.73
C GLY A 183 -15.29 15.29 -9.35
N GLN A 184 -16.58 15.09 -9.10
CA GLN A 184 -17.17 15.28 -7.77
C GLN A 184 -16.82 14.14 -6.82
N LYS A 185 -16.99 14.46 -5.54
CA LYS A 185 -16.89 13.53 -4.40
C LYS A 185 -18.24 13.55 -3.69
N HIS A 186 -18.82 12.38 -3.43
CA HIS A 186 -20.01 12.23 -2.61
C HIS A 186 -19.62 11.62 -1.27
N SER A 187 -20.02 12.26 -0.17
CA SER A 187 -19.69 11.85 1.20
C SER A 187 -20.96 11.67 2.03
N TYR A 188 -21.01 10.60 2.83
CA TYR A 188 -22.14 10.23 3.66
C TYR A 188 -21.71 10.02 5.11
N ALA A 189 -22.53 10.47 6.06
CA ALA A 189 -22.26 10.31 7.50
C ALA A 189 -22.36 8.85 7.94
N GLU A 190 -23.25 8.09 7.30
CA GLU A 190 -23.52 6.70 7.62
C GLU A 190 -23.39 5.86 6.36
N LEU A 191 -22.78 4.68 6.51
CA LEU A 191 -22.73 3.66 5.48
C LEU A 191 -24.08 2.91 5.49
N SER A 192 -24.54 2.46 4.32
CA SER A 192 -25.65 1.51 4.21
C SER A 192 -25.46 0.59 3.00
N ASP A 193 -26.08 -0.58 3.04
CA ASP A 193 -26.00 -1.54 1.94
C ASP A 193 -26.57 -0.94 0.64
N GLU A 194 -27.64 -0.15 0.73
CA GLU A 194 -28.18 0.60 -0.42
C GLU A 194 -27.16 1.58 -1.02
N LEU A 195 -26.34 2.24 -0.19
CA LEU A 195 -25.29 3.13 -0.68
C LEU A 195 -24.22 2.31 -1.41
N VAL A 196 -23.75 1.20 -0.84
CA VAL A 196 -22.80 0.33 -1.54
C VAL A 196 -23.39 -0.16 -2.86
N GLN A 197 -24.66 -0.59 -2.87
CA GLN A 197 -25.33 -1.04 -4.08
C GLN A 197 -25.50 0.04 -5.15
N ARG A 198 -25.69 1.30 -4.74
CA ARG A 198 -25.88 2.43 -5.67
C ARG A 198 -24.58 2.84 -6.39
N TYR A 199 -23.43 2.66 -5.74
CA TYR A 199 -22.13 3.14 -6.22
C TYR A 199 -21.16 2.05 -6.66
N VAL A 200 -21.34 0.81 -6.18
CA VAL A 200 -20.40 -0.30 -6.40
C VAL A 200 -21.05 -1.43 -7.23
N CYS A 201 -22.34 -1.76 -7.03
CA CYS A 201 -23.02 -2.80 -7.82
C CYS A 201 -23.34 -2.36 -9.25
N MET A 202 -23.49 -3.32 -10.16
CA MET A 202 -24.32 -3.14 -11.36
C MET A 202 -25.78 -3.45 -10.99
N GLY A 203 -26.73 -2.71 -11.58
CA GLY A 203 -28.11 -3.20 -11.69
C GLY A 203 -28.15 -4.27 -12.78
N ASP A 204 -28.89 -5.35 -12.55
CA ASP A 204 -29.03 -6.45 -13.50
C ASP A 204 -29.60 -5.99 -14.86
N ASP A 205 -29.42 -6.85 -15.85
CA ASP A 205 -29.59 -6.68 -17.28
C ASP A 205 -30.70 -5.71 -17.77
N PHE A 206 -30.29 -4.94 -18.78
CA PHE A 206 -30.92 -3.79 -19.43
C PHE A 206 -32.24 -4.04 -20.19
N GLU A 207 -33.15 -4.92 -19.76
CA GLU A 207 -34.41 -5.15 -20.49
C GLU A 207 -35.70 -4.68 -19.78
N ASP A 208 -35.74 -4.46 -18.46
CA ASP A 208 -36.99 -4.12 -17.77
C ASP A 208 -36.85 -3.03 -16.67
N LEU A 209 -36.33 -1.84 -17.00
CA LEU A 209 -36.31 -0.71 -16.04
C LEU A 209 -37.60 0.13 -16.12
N GLU A 210 -38.56 -0.17 -15.25
CA GLU A 210 -39.44 0.87 -14.66
C GLU A 210 -38.59 1.78 -13.74
N GLU A 211 -39.01 3.04 -13.54
CA GLU A 211 -38.23 4.15 -12.98
C GLU A 211 -37.77 4.01 -11.50
N GLU A 212 -37.95 2.86 -10.84
CA GLU A 212 -37.80 2.73 -9.37
C GLU A 212 -36.51 2.06 -8.86
N ASP A 213 -35.74 1.32 -9.67
CA ASP A 213 -34.54 0.63 -9.18
C ASP A 213 -33.27 1.52 -9.21
N GLN A 214 -32.78 1.90 -8.01
CA GLN A 214 -31.62 2.78 -7.80
C GLN A 214 -30.26 2.04 -7.81
N GLN A 215 -30.25 0.74 -8.07
CA GLN A 215 -29.07 -0.11 -8.05
C GLN A 215 -28.07 0.28 -9.16
N GLY A 216 -26.79 0.39 -8.82
CA GLY A 216 -25.71 0.72 -9.76
C GLY A 216 -25.82 2.05 -10.49
N ARG A 217 -26.62 3.00 -9.98
CA ARG A 217 -26.87 4.30 -10.60
C ARG A 217 -25.58 5.05 -10.96
N PHE A 218 -24.59 5.01 -10.08
CA PHE A 218 -23.33 5.76 -10.23
C PHE A 218 -22.11 4.87 -10.45
N ALA A 219 -22.25 3.55 -10.49
CA ALA A 219 -21.12 2.62 -10.59
C ALA A 219 -20.22 2.94 -11.79
N ASP A 220 -20.83 3.20 -12.96
CA ASP A 220 -20.12 3.51 -14.21
C ASP A 220 -19.24 4.77 -14.16
N ILE A 221 -19.45 5.69 -13.22
CA ILE A 221 -18.61 6.89 -13.09
C ILE A 221 -17.78 6.91 -11.80
N THR A 222 -17.95 5.89 -10.96
CA THR A 222 -17.26 5.76 -9.68
C THR A 222 -15.86 5.21 -9.92
N LYS A 223 -14.86 5.96 -9.44
CA LYS A 223 -13.44 5.62 -9.53
C LYS A 223 -13.00 4.83 -8.31
N SER A 224 -13.36 5.31 -7.12
CA SER A 224 -13.03 4.68 -5.86
C SER A 224 -14.12 4.89 -4.81
N ALA A 225 -14.18 3.97 -3.86
CA ALA A 225 -15.03 4.03 -2.69
C ALA A 225 -14.16 3.83 -1.44
N ASP A 226 -14.27 4.74 -0.48
CA ASP A 226 -13.61 4.66 0.83
C ASP A 226 -14.71 4.49 1.89
N LEU A 227 -14.76 3.31 2.50
CA LEU A 227 -15.79 2.90 3.46
C LEU A 227 -15.13 2.63 4.81
N TYR A 228 -15.67 3.21 5.88
CA TYR A 228 -15.14 3.08 7.24
C TYR A 228 -16.08 2.23 8.08
N LEU A 229 -15.51 1.22 8.73
CA LEU A 229 -16.25 0.15 9.41
C LEU A 229 -15.58 -0.19 10.75
N SER A 230 -16.39 -0.54 11.74
CA SER A 230 -15.90 -1.16 12.98
C SER A 230 -15.81 -2.67 12.80
N ALA A 231 -14.72 -3.26 13.27
CA ALA A 231 -14.45 -4.69 13.24
C ALA A 231 -13.71 -5.15 14.52
N ASP A 232 -14.46 -5.44 15.59
CA ASP A 232 -13.95 -5.77 16.94
C ASP A 232 -13.00 -7.00 16.99
N SER A 233 -13.12 -7.92 16.04
CA SER A 233 -12.25 -9.10 15.91
C SER A 233 -10.84 -8.72 15.49
N ILE A 234 -10.66 -7.59 14.79
CA ILE A 234 -9.37 -7.10 14.31
C ILE A 234 -8.79 -6.14 15.36
N PRO A 235 -7.60 -6.41 15.92
CA PRO A 235 -7.09 -5.68 17.09
C PRO A 235 -6.55 -4.29 16.79
N MET A 236 -6.43 -3.91 15.51
CA MET A 236 -5.87 -2.62 15.11
C MET A 236 -6.52 -2.10 13.82
N SER A 237 -6.21 -0.85 13.46
CA SER A 237 -6.63 -0.25 12.19
C SER A 237 -6.01 -1.00 11.01
N ILE A 238 -6.81 -1.44 10.03
CA ILE A 238 -6.34 -2.08 8.80
C ILE A 238 -7.19 -1.61 7.62
N CYS A 239 -6.57 -1.34 6.48
CA CYS A 239 -7.27 -1.05 5.23
C CYS A 239 -7.28 -2.30 4.33
N LEU A 240 -8.44 -2.90 4.09
CA LEU A 240 -8.61 -3.96 3.08
C LEU A 240 -9.06 -3.32 1.76
N ARG A 241 -8.31 -3.53 0.68
CA ARG A 241 -8.65 -3.02 -0.64
C ARG A 241 -9.09 -4.13 -1.57
N ASP A 242 -10.34 -4.07 -2.00
CA ASP A 242 -10.82 -4.88 -3.11
C ASP A 242 -10.50 -4.17 -4.43
N THR A 243 -9.91 -4.92 -5.36
CA THR A 243 -9.48 -4.37 -6.64
C THR A 243 -10.18 -5.03 -7.82
N PRO A 244 -10.25 -4.32 -8.95
CA PRO A 244 -10.64 -4.88 -10.23
C PRO A 244 -9.94 -6.20 -10.59
N GLY A 245 -10.63 -7.08 -11.31
CA GLY A 245 -9.95 -8.24 -11.91
C GLY A 245 -8.95 -7.84 -12.99
N VAL A 246 -7.74 -8.43 -12.96
CA VAL A 246 -6.60 -8.03 -13.83
C VAL A 246 -6.59 -8.67 -15.23
N ASN A 247 -7.38 -9.70 -15.50
CA ASN A 247 -7.31 -10.50 -16.73
C ASN A 247 -8.31 -10.12 -17.84
N ASP A 248 -8.74 -8.86 -17.91
CA ASP A 248 -9.65 -8.40 -18.96
C ASP A 248 -8.91 -7.82 -20.18
N THR A 249 -9.57 -7.85 -21.33
CA THR A 249 -9.18 -7.24 -22.62
C THR A 249 -8.90 -5.73 -22.54
N PHE A 250 -9.28 -5.08 -21.44
CA PHE A 250 -9.07 -3.66 -21.18
C PHE A 250 -7.87 -3.42 -20.24
N MET A 251 -6.79 -2.87 -20.79
CA MET A 251 -5.60 -2.39 -20.04
C MET A 251 -5.91 -1.35 -18.94
N MET A 252 -7.12 -0.82 -18.88
CA MET A 252 -7.56 0.10 -17.83
C MET A 252 -7.55 -0.50 -16.43
N ARG A 253 -7.96 -1.77 -16.28
CA ARG A 253 -8.02 -2.44 -14.96
C ARG A 253 -6.65 -2.76 -14.40
N GLU A 254 -5.73 -3.11 -15.29
CA GLU A 254 -4.33 -3.31 -14.94
C GLU A 254 -3.74 -2.02 -14.35
N GLN A 255 -3.99 -0.85 -14.98
CA GLN A 255 -3.49 0.43 -14.46
C GLN A 255 -4.10 0.80 -13.10
N ILE A 256 -5.40 0.58 -12.91
CA ILE A 256 -6.09 0.81 -11.63
C ILE A 256 -5.50 -0.10 -10.54
N THR A 257 -5.29 -1.38 -10.86
CA THR A 257 -4.69 -2.35 -9.94
C THR A 257 -3.23 -2.00 -9.61
N ILE A 258 -2.44 -1.57 -10.58
CA ILE A 258 -1.05 -1.10 -10.36
C ILE A 258 -1.02 0.11 -9.44
N ASN A 259 -1.95 1.05 -9.61
CA ASN A 259 -2.03 2.21 -8.73
C ASN A 259 -2.42 1.79 -7.30
N ALA A 260 -3.39 0.90 -7.14
CA ALA A 260 -3.76 0.35 -5.84
C ALA A 260 -2.60 -0.41 -5.17
N LEU A 261 -1.81 -1.16 -5.94
CA LEU A 261 -0.62 -1.88 -5.48
C LEU A 261 0.52 -0.95 -5.07
N ARG A 262 0.70 0.20 -5.73
CA ARG A 262 1.71 1.20 -5.34
C ARG A 262 1.49 1.71 -3.93
N ASP A 263 0.23 1.92 -3.59
CA ASP A 263 -0.20 2.47 -2.31
C ASP A 263 -0.40 1.38 -1.25
N SER A 264 0.00 0.13 -1.54
CA SER A 264 -0.16 -1.02 -0.65
C SER A 264 1.14 -1.73 -0.39
N ARG A 265 1.38 -2.06 0.88
CA ARG A 265 2.60 -2.76 1.30
C ARG A 265 2.45 -4.27 1.31
N ILE A 266 1.22 -4.78 1.40
CA ILE A 266 0.93 -6.20 1.42
C ILE A 266 -0.11 -6.50 0.35
N CYS A 267 0.10 -7.59 -0.38
CA CYS A 267 -0.76 -8.00 -1.46
C CYS A 267 -1.16 -9.47 -1.31
N VAL A 268 -2.45 -9.74 -1.45
CA VAL A 268 -3.02 -11.09 -1.48
C VAL A 268 -3.46 -11.39 -2.91
N VAL A 269 -2.82 -12.39 -3.51
CA VAL A 269 -3.11 -12.90 -4.85
C VAL A 269 -4.17 -13.99 -4.74
N VAL A 270 -5.40 -13.67 -5.09
CA VAL A 270 -6.53 -14.58 -5.06
C VAL A 270 -6.63 -15.31 -6.40
N LEU A 271 -6.33 -16.61 -6.38
CA LEU A 271 -6.45 -17.53 -7.51
C LEU A 271 -7.66 -18.46 -7.30
N SER A 272 -8.29 -18.93 -8.38
CA SER A 272 -9.27 -20.02 -8.30
C SER A 272 -8.56 -21.37 -8.40
N ALA A 273 -8.95 -22.36 -7.59
CA ALA A 273 -8.42 -23.72 -7.65
C ALA A 273 -8.59 -24.37 -9.04
N HIS A 274 -9.62 -23.99 -9.80
CA HIS A 274 -9.85 -24.50 -11.15
C HIS A 274 -8.98 -23.87 -12.24
N GLN A 275 -8.42 -22.67 -11.98
CA GLN A 275 -7.72 -21.85 -12.97
C GLN A 275 -6.39 -21.32 -12.44
N ALA A 276 -5.76 -22.05 -11.51
CA ALA A 276 -4.53 -21.60 -10.87
C ALA A 276 -3.39 -21.40 -11.89
N LEU A 277 -3.00 -20.14 -12.11
CA LEU A 277 -1.88 -19.70 -12.95
C LEU A 277 -1.87 -20.31 -14.37
N SER A 278 -2.98 -20.11 -15.09
CA SER A 278 -3.08 -20.40 -16.52
C SER A 278 -2.14 -19.51 -17.36
N SER A 279 -1.98 -19.79 -18.66
CA SER A 279 -1.23 -18.93 -19.59
C SER A 279 -1.79 -17.48 -19.69
N MET A 280 -3.03 -17.25 -19.24
CA MET A 280 -3.62 -15.90 -19.13
C MET A 280 -3.13 -15.12 -17.90
N ASP A 281 -2.44 -15.77 -16.94
CA ASP A 281 -1.99 -15.18 -15.66
C ASP A 281 -0.60 -14.54 -15.69
N MET A 282 0.02 -14.45 -16.87
CA MET A 282 1.34 -13.85 -17.03
C MET A 282 1.38 -12.38 -16.56
N GLY A 283 0.30 -11.61 -16.76
CA GLY A 283 0.19 -10.24 -16.25
C GLY A 283 0.24 -10.19 -14.72
N LEU A 284 -0.51 -11.07 -14.07
CA LEU A 284 -0.56 -11.17 -12.62
C LEU A 284 0.80 -11.58 -12.03
N ILE A 285 1.47 -12.58 -12.60
CA ILE A 285 2.82 -13.00 -12.20
C ILE A 285 3.80 -11.83 -12.33
N ARG A 286 3.75 -11.08 -13.44
CA ARG A 286 4.63 -9.92 -13.67
C ARG A 286 4.41 -8.80 -12.65
N LEU A 287 3.17 -8.54 -12.25
CA LEU A 287 2.87 -7.54 -11.23
C LEU A 287 3.53 -7.92 -9.89
N ILE A 288 3.38 -9.17 -9.46
CA ILE A 288 3.93 -9.64 -8.18
C ILE A 288 5.44 -9.87 -8.22
N SER A 289 6.05 -10.15 -9.38
CA SER A 289 7.51 -10.27 -9.56
C SER A 289 8.28 -8.96 -9.31
N ASN A 290 7.59 -7.82 -9.24
CA ASN A 290 8.19 -6.52 -8.93
C ASN A 290 8.02 -6.11 -7.47
N VAL A 291 7.18 -6.82 -6.71
CA VAL A 291 6.95 -6.66 -5.27
C VAL A 291 7.91 -7.58 -4.51
N LYS A 292 8.28 -7.26 -3.27
CA LYS A 292 9.14 -8.17 -2.49
C LYS A 292 8.36 -9.46 -2.22
N ALA A 293 9.00 -10.63 -2.34
CA ALA A 293 8.32 -11.91 -2.11
C ALA A 293 7.62 -11.98 -0.73
N ARG A 294 8.25 -11.42 0.31
CA ARG A 294 7.69 -11.32 1.67
C ARG A 294 6.40 -10.51 1.75
N GLU A 295 6.09 -9.66 0.78
CA GLU A 295 4.91 -8.80 0.75
C GLU A 295 3.74 -9.46 -0.01
N VAL A 296 3.95 -10.67 -0.54
CA VAL A 296 2.96 -11.42 -1.33
C VAL A 296 2.48 -12.65 -0.56
N VAL A 297 1.16 -12.83 -0.52
CA VAL A 297 0.47 -14.05 -0.10
C VAL A 297 -0.36 -14.55 -1.27
N ILE A 298 -0.31 -15.83 -1.59
CA ILE A 298 -1.19 -16.42 -2.60
C ILE A 298 -2.30 -17.17 -1.89
N PHE A 299 -3.55 -16.78 -2.11
CA PHE A 299 -4.73 -17.47 -1.61
C PHE A 299 -5.43 -18.18 -2.77
N VAL A 300 -5.36 -19.51 -2.79
CA VAL A 300 -6.06 -20.36 -3.74
C VAL A 300 -7.45 -20.65 -3.19
N ASN A 301 -8.42 -19.91 -3.70
CA ASN A 301 -9.82 -19.96 -3.33
C ASN A 301 -10.56 -21.09 -4.07
N ARG A 302 -11.82 -21.33 -3.68
CA ARG A 302 -12.75 -22.28 -4.31
C ARG A 302 -12.34 -23.75 -4.19
N ILE A 303 -11.64 -24.11 -3.11
CA ILE A 303 -11.36 -25.53 -2.85
C ILE A 303 -12.64 -26.33 -2.54
N ASP A 304 -13.72 -25.63 -2.20
CA ASP A 304 -15.05 -26.19 -2.01
C ASP A 304 -15.71 -26.73 -3.29
N GLU A 305 -15.22 -26.31 -4.46
CA GLU A 305 -15.68 -26.80 -5.77
C GLU A 305 -14.85 -28.01 -6.26
N LEU A 306 -13.83 -28.44 -5.51
CA LEU A 306 -13.01 -29.60 -5.86
C LEU A 306 -13.67 -30.91 -5.44
N SER A 307 -13.51 -31.95 -6.24
CA SER A 307 -14.05 -33.28 -5.94
C SER A 307 -13.26 -34.04 -4.87
N ASP A 308 -11.94 -33.81 -4.78
CA ASP A 308 -11.04 -34.45 -3.83
C ASP A 308 -9.94 -33.45 -3.40
N PRO A 309 -10.28 -32.42 -2.61
CA PRO A 309 -9.32 -31.43 -2.13
C PRO A 309 -8.04 -32.03 -1.51
N GLY A 310 -8.14 -33.12 -0.76
CA GLY A 310 -7.02 -33.76 -0.09
C GLY A 310 -5.91 -34.22 -1.04
N ALA A 311 -6.27 -34.75 -2.21
CA ALA A 311 -5.31 -35.13 -3.25
C ALA A 311 -4.98 -33.97 -4.20
N GLN A 312 -5.97 -33.14 -4.56
CA GLN A 312 -5.83 -32.11 -5.60
C GLN A 312 -5.07 -30.87 -5.11
N VAL A 313 -5.20 -30.48 -3.85
CA VAL A 313 -4.51 -29.28 -3.29
C VAL A 313 -2.99 -29.40 -3.39
N PRO A 314 -2.35 -30.53 -2.99
CA PRO A 314 -0.91 -30.74 -3.21
C PRO A 314 -0.48 -30.59 -4.69
N GLU A 315 -1.24 -31.14 -5.63
CA GLU A 315 -0.95 -31.07 -7.07
C GLU A 315 -1.02 -29.63 -7.59
N ILE A 316 -2.08 -28.90 -7.21
CA ILE A 316 -2.26 -27.49 -7.58
C ILE A 316 -1.12 -26.64 -7.00
N ARG A 317 -0.69 -26.91 -5.76
CA ARG A 317 0.43 -26.22 -5.12
C ARG A 317 1.72 -26.39 -5.92
N GLU A 318 2.05 -27.62 -6.30
CA GLU A 318 3.25 -27.91 -7.09
C GLU A 318 3.20 -27.20 -8.46
N SER A 319 2.05 -27.24 -9.13
CA SER A 319 1.83 -26.53 -10.40
C SER A 319 2.03 -25.02 -10.26
N ILE A 320 1.53 -24.40 -9.19
CA ILE A 320 1.70 -22.97 -8.92
C ILE A 320 3.18 -22.63 -8.73
N LEU A 321 3.88 -23.38 -7.88
CA LEU A 321 5.29 -23.14 -7.58
C LEU A 321 6.17 -23.31 -8.82
N GLN A 322 5.90 -24.33 -9.64
CA GLN A 322 6.59 -24.54 -10.90
C GLN A 322 6.35 -23.37 -11.88
N THR A 323 5.10 -22.93 -12.02
CA THR A 323 4.75 -21.82 -12.91
C THR A 323 5.42 -20.51 -12.49
N LEU A 324 5.53 -20.24 -11.19
CA LEU A 324 6.23 -19.06 -10.68
C LEU A 324 7.74 -19.17 -10.91
N ALA A 325 8.34 -20.35 -10.71
CA ALA A 325 9.75 -20.58 -10.98
C ALA A 325 10.09 -20.35 -12.47
N ASP A 326 9.26 -20.86 -13.38
CA ASP A 326 9.47 -20.76 -14.83
C ASP A 326 9.36 -19.32 -15.36
N ASN A 327 8.63 -18.45 -14.65
CA ASN A 327 8.32 -17.09 -15.08
C ASN A 327 8.97 -16.00 -14.21
N ASN A 328 10.02 -16.32 -13.45
CA ASN A 328 10.71 -15.39 -12.57
C ASN A 328 9.77 -14.69 -11.56
N GLY A 329 8.82 -15.46 -11.03
CA GLY A 329 7.95 -15.11 -9.92
C GLY A 329 8.70 -14.91 -8.59
N PRO A 330 8.01 -14.52 -7.52
CA PRO A 330 8.59 -14.47 -6.18
C PRO A 330 9.13 -15.84 -5.76
N GLU A 331 10.31 -15.86 -5.13
CA GLU A 331 10.89 -17.07 -4.55
C GLU A 331 10.12 -17.48 -3.29
N ASN A 332 9.72 -18.76 -3.20
CA ASN A 332 9.01 -19.36 -2.05
C ASN A 332 7.81 -18.53 -1.55
N PRO A 333 6.81 -18.25 -2.40
CA PRO A 333 5.62 -17.55 -1.95
C PRO A 333 4.84 -18.41 -0.97
N GLU A 334 4.22 -17.78 0.00
CA GLU A 334 3.27 -18.46 0.88
C GLU A 334 1.98 -18.71 0.12
N VAL A 335 1.65 -19.99 -0.07
CA VAL A 335 0.43 -20.42 -0.77
C VAL A 335 -0.52 -21.06 0.24
N ILE A 336 -1.68 -20.43 0.39
CA ILE A 336 -2.75 -20.82 1.31
C ILE A 336 -3.92 -21.29 0.46
N PHE A 337 -4.55 -22.38 0.87
CA PHE A 337 -5.71 -22.95 0.18
C PHE A 337 -6.92 -22.77 1.08
N GLY A 338 -8.04 -22.35 0.49
CA GLY A 338 -9.21 -22.03 1.26
C GLY A 338 -10.46 -21.83 0.43
N SER A 339 -11.56 -21.53 1.11
CA SER A 339 -12.85 -21.24 0.51
C SER A 339 -13.48 -20.05 1.20
N ALA A 340 -13.58 -18.94 0.46
CA ALA A 340 -14.37 -17.80 0.89
C ALA A 340 -15.85 -18.19 1.09
N TYR A 341 -16.36 -19.18 0.35
CA TYR A 341 -17.72 -19.69 0.53
C TYR A 341 -17.88 -20.32 1.92
N TRP A 342 -16.99 -21.23 2.32
CA TRP A 342 -16.99 -21.81 3.67
C TRP A 342 -16.86 -20.75 4.76
N ALA A 343 -15.99 -19.74 4.57
CA ALA A 343 -15.84 -18.66 5.54
C ALA A 343 -17.14 -17.87 5.72
N ASN A 344 -17.83 -17.51 4.63
CA ASN A 344 -19.11 -16.81 4.70
C ASN A 344 -20.22 -17.68 5.32
N MET A 345 -20.23 -18.99 5.06
CA MET A 345 -21.16 -19.93 5.70
C MET A 345 -20.87 -20.12 7.19
N ALA A 346 -19.61 -20.05 7.63
CA ALA A 346 -19.30 -20.06 9.07
C ALA A 346 -19.88 -18.82 9.80
N LEU A 347 -20.06 -17.71 9.09
CA LEU A 347 -20.64 -16.47 9.60
C LEU A 347 -22.18 -16.44 9.50
N SER A 348 -22.80 -17.26 8.66
CA SER A 348 -24.27 -17.32 8.54
C SER A 348 -24.91 -17.97 9.77
N GLU A 349 -26.21 -17.74 9.97
CA GLU A 349 -26.95 -18.33 11.08
C GLU A 349 -27.01 -19.86 10.98
N ASP A 350 -27.24 -20.38 9.77
CA ASP A 350 -27.39 -21.81 9.47
C ASP A 350 -26.27 -22.34 8.56
N LEU A 351 -25.73 -23.51 8.92
CA LEU A 351 -24.75 -24.24 8.12
C LEU A 351 -25.42 -25.27 7.19
N ASP A 352 -26.71 -25.57 7.40
CA ASP A 352 -27.45 -26.52 6.56
C ASP A 352 -27.66 -25.99 5.12
N ASP A 353 -27.39 -24.71 4.88
CA ASP A 353 -27.39 -24.06 3.56
C ASP A 353 -26.14 -24.38 2.72
N ILE A 354 -25.16 -25.10 3.28
CA ILE A 354 -23.99 -25.57 2.53
C ILE A 354 -24.43 -26.57 1.46
N VAL A 355 -24.06 -26.30 0.21
CA VAL A 355 -24.35 -27.20 -0.92
C VAL A 355 -23.69 -28.57 -0.70
N ALA A 356 -24.41 -29.65 -1.00
CA ALA A 356 -23.97 -31.03 -0.73
C ALA A 356 -22.55 -31.34 -1.25
N ASP A 357 -22.26 -31.00 -2.50
CA ASP A 357 -20.92 -31.22 -3.11
C ASP A 357 -19.82 -30.47 -2.34
N SER A 358 -20.13 -29.25 -1.86
CA SER A 358 -19.23 -28.43 -1.05
C SER A 358 -19.00 -29.02 0.34
N ALA A 359 -20.04 -29.60 0.95
CA ALA A 359 -19.93 -30.31 2.21
C ALA A 359 -19.05 -31.56 2.07
N GLU A 360 -19.22 -32.35 0.99
CA GLU A 360 -18.36 -33.50 0.70
C GLU A 360 -16.89 -33.10 0.53
N ALA A 361 -16.62 -32.01 -0.21
CA ALA A 361 -15.30 -31.44 -0.35
C ALA A 361 -14.72 -31.00 1.02
N MET A 362 -15.53 -30.37 1.87
CA MET A 362 -15.10 -29.96 3.21
C MET A 362 -14.70 -31.16 4.07
N PHE A 363 -15.49 -32.25 4.08
CA PHE A 363 -15.14 -33.45 4.83
C PHE A 363 -13.86 -34.09 4.32
N ASN A 364 -13.68 -34.19 3.01
CA ASN A 364 -12.45 -34.70 2.41
C ASN A 364 -11.23 -33.84 2.78
N TRP A 365 -11.36 -32.51 2.70
CA TRP A 365 -10.29 -31.60 3.10
C TRP A 365 -9.97 -31.70 4.59
N ALA A 366 -11.00 -31.84 5.43
CA ALA A 366 -10.85 -32.00 6.86
C ALA A 366 -10.03 -33.24 7.24
N GLU A 367 -10.22 -34.37 6.54
CA GLU A 367 -9.42 -35.58 6.77
C GLU A 367 -7.92 -35.37 6.47
N ALA A 368 -7.59 -34.48 5.53
CA ALA A 368 -6.21 -34.18 5.15
C ALA A 368 -5.57 -33.06 5.98
N ALA A 369 -6.35 -32.07 6.43
CA ALA A 369 -5.84 -30.83 7.01
C ALA A 369 -5.95 -30.75 8.54
N LEU A 370 -6.88 -31.48 9.18
CA LEU A 370 -7.12 -31.35 10.62
C LEU A 370 -6.02 -32.01 11.48
N SER A 371 -5.75 -31.40 12.62
CA SER A 371 -4.76 -31.84 13.60
C SER A 371 -5.41 -32.17 14.95
N ALA A 372 -4.63 -32.54 15.96
CA ALA A 372 -5.16 -32.75 17.31
C ALA A 372 -5.75 -31.47 17.93
N GLU A 373 -5.34 -30.29 17.47
CA GLU A 373 -5.78 -28.98 17.98
C GLU A 373 -7.22 -28.63 17.54
N THR A 374 -7.70 -29.23 16.46
CA THR A 374 -9.04 -28.95 15.90
C THR A 374 -10.13 -29.86 16.48
N ALA A 375 -9.75 -30.88 17.25
CA ALA A 375 -10.69 -31.87 17.80
C ALA A 375 -11.66 -31.31 18.86
N SER A 376 -11.36 -30.15 19.43
CA SER A 376 -12.21 -29.46 20.43
C SER A 376 -13.01 -28.29 19.86
N MET A 377 -12.86 -27.96 18.58
CA MET A 377 -13.54 -26.82 17.97
C MET A 377 -15.03 -27.08 17.82
N GLU A 378 -15.84 -26.03 17.99
CA GLU A 378 -17.26 -26.10 17.61
C GLU A 378 -17.42 -26.13 16.10
N THR A 379 -18.60 -26.54 15.60
CA THR A 379 -18.79 -26.76 14.16
C THR A 379 -18.52 -25.51 13.31
N LYS A 380 -19.03 -24.33 13.69
CA LYS A 380 -18.76 -23.08 12.95
C LYS A 380 -17.29 -22.67 13.00
N GLU A 381 -16.65 -22.86 14.15
CA GLU A 381 -15.22 -22.62 14.32
C GLU A 381 -14.38 -23.55 13.44
N LEU A 382 -14.78 -24.82 13.31
CA LEU A 382 -14.13 -25.79 12.43
C LEU A 382 -14.28 -25.42 10.95
N VAL A 383 -15.49 -25.00 10.52
CA VAL A 383 -15.73 -24.52 9.15
C VAL A 383 -14.90 -23.28 8.86
N TRP A 384 -14.83 -22.34 9.80
CA TRP A 384 -13.97 -21.16 9.72
C TRP A 384 -12.49 -21.54 9.60
N HIS A 385 -12.04 -22.52 10.38
CA HIS A 385 -10.68 -23.03 10.30
C HIS A 385 -10.37 -23.65 8.93
N LEU A 386 -11.25 -24.52 8.43
CA LEU A 386 -11.10 -25.17 7.12
C LEU A 386 -11.18 -24.19 5.93
N SER A 387 -11.77 -23.01 6.13
CA SER A 387 -11.87 -21.98 5.10
C SER A 387 -10.53 -21.36 4.68
N GLY A 388 -9.47 -21.56 5.47
CA GLY A 388 -8.14 -21.00 5.21
C GLY A 388 -7.98 -19.54 5.66
N ILE A 389 -9.02 -18.91 6.23
CA ILE A 389 -8.94 -17.53 6.74
C ILE A 389 -7.96 -17.41 7.92
N PRO A 390 -7.93 -18.32 8.92
CA PRO A 390 -6.95 -18.22 10.00
C PRO A 390 -5.50 -18.30 9.53
N GLU A 391 -5.20 -19.16 8.55
CA GLU A 391 -3.87 -19.21 7.91
C GLU A 391 -3.56 -17.90 7.20
N LEU A 392 -4.54 -17.33 6.47
CA LEU A 392 -4.38 -16.05 5.79
C LEU A 392 -4.12 -14.91 6.80
N TYR A 393 -4.87 -14.85 7.89
CA TYR A 393 -4.64 -13.90 8.97
C TYR A 393 -3.27 -14.08 9.61
N ARG A 394 -2.80 -15.31 9.84
CA ARG A 394 -1.47 -15.56 10.39
C ARG A 394 -0.38 -15.03 9.47
N ALA A 395 -0.50 -15.31 8.17
CA ALA A 395 0.41 -14.84 7.13
C ALA A 395 0.43 -13.30 7.02
N LEU A 396 -0.74 -12.66 7.08
CA LEU A 396 -0.87 -11.21 7.03
C LEU A 396 -0.33 -10.56 8.32
N SER A 397 -0.67 -11.13 9.47
CA SER A 397 -0.21 -10.67 10.79
C SER A 397 1.30 -10.68 10.89
N GLU A 398 1.95 -11.75 10.43
CA GLU A 398 3.40 -11.85 10.34
C GLU A 398 3.99 -10.74 9.47
N ARG A 399 3.47 -10.54 8.26
CA ARG A 399 3.97 -9.54 7.33
C ARG A 399 3.79 -8.11 7.83
N ILE A 400 2.66 -7.80 8.45
CA ILE A 400 2.41 -6.49 9.06
C ILE A 400 3.39 -6.26 10.19
N SER A 401 3.46 -7.19 11.14
CA SER A 401 4.26 -7.04 12.36
C SER A 401 5.75 -6.94 12.06
N GLU A 402 6.26 -7.79 11.15
CA GLU A 402 7.70 -7.87 10.82
C GLU A 402 8.11 -6.91 9.69
N GLY A 403 7.14 -6.30 9.00
CA GLY A 403 7.34 -5.34 7.92
C GLY A 403 6.97 -3.92 8.35
N PRO A 404 5.87 -3.33 7.83
CA PRO A 404 5.54 -1.94 8.09
C PRO A 404 5.29 -1.61 9.57
N GLY A 405 4.79 -2.57 10.36
CA GLY A 405 4.59 -2.40 11.79
C GLY A 405 5.92 -2.21 12.53
N ALA A 406 6.88 -3.12 12.33
CA ALA A 406 8.23 -3.00 12.89
C ALA A 406 8.92 -1.69 12.49
N GLU A 407 8.74 -1.23 11.23
CA GLU A 407 9.29 0.05 10.77
C GLU A 407 8.71 1.24 11.55
N VAL A 408 7.38 1.29 11.71
CA VAL A 408 6.70 2.37 12.45
C VAL A 408 7.03 2.34 13.94
N LEU A 409 7.07 1.16 14.56
CA LEU A 409 7.49 1.02 15.96
C LEU A 409 8.93 1.45 16.15
N SER A 410 9.85 1.02 15.27
CA SER A 410 11.25 1.42 15.34
C SER A 410 11.43 2.93 15.18
N ALA A 411 10.75 3.55 14.22
CA ALA A 411 10.77 5.00 14.03
C ALA A 411 10.23 5.74 15.25
N SER A 412 9.12 5.27 15.82
CA SER A 412 8.49 5.87 17.00
C SER A 412 9.35 5.73 18.25
N ARG A 413 10.00 4.58 18.48
CA ARG A 413 10.98 4.38 19.56
C ARG A 413 12.16 5.34 19.45
N LYS A 414 12.71 5.53 18.25
CA LYS A 414 13.80 6.51 18.03
C LYS A 414 13.39 7.95 18.36
N ARG A 415 12.18 8.34 17.98
CA ARG A 415 11.64 9.66 18.31
C ARG A 415 11.36 9.80 19.81
N ALA A 416 10.87 8.74 20.46
CA ALA A 416 10.71 8.69 21.90
C ALA A 416 12.07 8.80 22.64
N LEU A 417 13.11 8.11 22.18
CA LEU A 417 14.48 8.25 22.72
C LEU A 417 15.00 9.68 22.63
N ASN A 418 14.80 10.34 21.48
CA ASN A 418 15.17 11.73 21.31
C ASN A 418 14.38 12.67 22.24
N LEU A 419 13.09 12.40 22.46
CA LEU A 419 12.27 13.14 23.43
C LEU A 419 12.81 12.96 24.85
N VAL A 420 13.09 11.73 25.26
CA VAL A 420 13.68 11.40 26.57
C VAL A 420 15.01 12.11 26.77
N GLY A 421 15.91 12.02 25.79
CA GLY A 421 17.20 12.71 25.82
C GLY A 421 17.02 14.23 25.96
N GLY A 422 16.07 14.80 25.22
CA GLY A 422 15.72 16.22 25.30
C GLY A 422 15.22 16.65 26.67
N VAL A 423 14.32 15.88 27.27
CA VAL A 423 13.79 16.13 28.62
C VAL A 423 14.90 16.02 29.67
N ARG A 424 15.75 14.99 29.57
CA ARG A 424 16.91 14.80 30.47
C ARG A 424 17.88 15.97 30.39
N ALA A 425 18.22 16.42 29.18
CA ALA A 425 19.08 17.59 28.97
C ALA A 425 18.46 18.87 29.56
N SER A 426 17.14 19.08 29.35
CA SER A 426 16.43 20.22 29.95
C SER A 426 16.50 20.20 31.47
N ASN A 427 16.30 19.04 32.09
CA ASN A 427 16.32 18.90 33.55
C ASN A 427 17.73 19.12 34.13
N ALA A 428 18.77 18.65 33.44
CA ALA A 428 20.15 18.86 33.85
C ALA A 428 20.51 20.37 33.87
N VAL A 429 20.13 21.12 32.83
CA VAL A 429 20.33 22.58 32.76
C VAL A 429 19.63 23.29 33.92
N VAL A 430 18.38 22.94 34.22
CA VAL A 430 17.62 23.54 35.33
C VAL A 430 18.29 23.23 36.68
N SER A 431 18.72 21.99 36.90
CA SER A 431 19.41 21.58 38.13
C SER A 431 20.70 22.37 38.37
N MET A 432 21.57 22.47 37.36
CA MET A 432 22.83 23.23 37.46
C MET A 432 22.57 24.69 37.87
N ARG A 433 21.50 25.31 37.36
CA ARG A 433 21.13 26.69 37.71
C ARG A 433 20.60 26.81 39.15
N LEU A 434 19.87 25.82 39.66
CA LEU A 434 19.40 25.76 41.05
C LEU A 434 20.57 25.57 42.04
N ASP A 435 21.57 24.78 41.66
CA ASP A 435 22.78 24.53 42.48
C ASP A 435 23.77 25.71 42.47
N GLY A 436 23.49 26.76 41.69
CA GLY A 436 24.27 28.00 41.63
C GLY A 436 25.41 28.00 40.61
N ASP A 437 25.44 27.03 39.70
CA ASP A 437 26.42 27.01 38.61
C ASP A 437 26.10 28.06 37.55
N THR A 438 27.13 28.75 37.05
CA THR A 438 27.00 29.66 35.91
C THR A 438 27.01 28.87 34.61
N VAL A 439 25.82 28.57 34.08
CA VAL A 439 25.66 27.99 32.74
C VAL A 439 25.75 29.12 31.70
N GLU A 440 26.80 29.15 30.89
CA GLU A 440 26.87 30.04 29.72
C GLU A 440 25.96 29.48 28.63
N VAL A 441 24.76 30.07 28.47
CA VAL A 441 23.80 29.65 27.45
C VAL A 441 23.87 30.55 26.22
N MET A 442 23.86 29.94 25.05
CA MET A 442 23.72 30.66 23.78
C MET A 442 22.36 31.38 23.73
N SER A 443 22.36 32.67 23.41
CA SER A 443 21.13 33.46 23.30
C SER A 443 20.18 32.88 22.26
N SER A 444 18.86 32.95 22.52
CA SER A 444 17.81 32.44 21.64
C SER A 444 17.98 32.86 20.16
N GLU A 445 18.30 34.14 19.89
CA GLU A 445 18.53 34.62 18.51
C GLU A 445 19.72 33.93 17.81
N LYS A 446 20.80 33.64 18.54
CA LYS A 446 21.99 32.97 17.99
C LYS A 446 21.71 31.49 17.74
N LEU A 447 21.01 30.84 18.67
CA LEU A 447 20.60 29.45 18.53
C LEU A 447 19.68 29.27 17.31
N SER A 448 18.64 30.11 17.17
CA SER A 448 17.73 30.08 16.01
C SER A 448 18.50 30.25 14.70
N ALA A 449 19.39 31.26 14.62
CA ALA A 449 20.19 31.50 13.41
C ALA A 449 21.14 30.34 13.07
N HIS A 450 21.72 29.69 14.09
CA HIS A 450 22.57 28.53 13.90
C HIS A 450 21.77 27.33 13.36
N LEU A 451 20.59 27.06 13.93
CA LEU A 451 19.70 26.00 13.48
C LEU A 451 19.18 26.23 12.06
N ASP A 452 18.82 27.47 11.71
CA ASP A 452 18.43 27.82 10.34
C ASP A 452 19.56 27.53 9.33
N GLN A 453 20.81 27.83 9.70
CA GLN A 453 21.97 27.57 8.86
C GLN A 453 22.23 26.07 8.69
N LEU A 454 22.11 25.30 9.77
CA LEU A 454 22.30 23.85 9.79
C LEU A 454 21.21 23.14 8.96
N GLU A 455 19.95 23.54 9.13
CA GLU A 455 18.83 23.05 8.33
C GLU A 455 19.02 23.34 6.84
N ALA A 456 19.36 24.58 6.47
CA ALA A 456 19.60 24.94 5.07
C ALA A 456 20.79 24.19 4.46
N ALA A 457 21.88 24.04 5.20
CA ALA A 457 23.08 23.34 4.74
C ALA A 457 22.84 21.84 4.53
N SER A 458 22.16 21.19 5.48
CA SER A 458 21.85 19.76 5.41
C SER A 458 20.80 19.43 4.35
N MET A 459 19.76 20.26 4.19
CA MET A 459 18.79 20.13 3.09
C MET A 459 19.47 20.23 1.73
N LYS A 460 20.38 21.20 1.57
CA LYS A 460 21.17 21.33 0.34
C LYS A 460 22.06 20.11 0.10
N ALA A 461 22.73 19.60 1.15
CA ALA A 461 23.57 18.41 1.04
C ALA A 461 22.77 17.16 0.66
N LEU A 462 21.56 17.01 1.20
CA LEU A 462 20.63 15.95 0.81
C LEU A 462 20.27 16.07 -0.68
N ASP A 463 19.84 17.25 -1.13
CA ASP A 463 19.45 17.46 -2.52
C ASP A 463 20.58 17.20 -3.50
N GLU A 464 21.79 17.65 -3.21
CA GLU A 464 22.96 17.40 -4.07
C GLU A 464 23.28 15.89 -4.19
N ARG A 465 23.17 15.13 -3.09
CA ARG A 465 23.38 13.67 -3.13
C ARG A 465 22.26 12.95 -3.87
N LEU A 466 21.01 13.36 -3.68
CA LEU A 466 19.85 12.81 -4.38
C LEU A 466 19.91 13.11 -5.88
N ASP A 467 20.31 14.32 -6.28
CA ASP A 467 20.51 14.71 -7.68
C ASP A 467 21.50 13.79 -8.38
N ILE A 468 22.62 13.47 -7.72
CA ILE A 468 23.63 12.54 -8.24
C ILE A 468 23.01 11.14 -8.42
N ALA A 469 22.31 10.62 -7.41
CA ALA A 469 21.71 9.30 -7.46
C ALA A 469 20.66 9.18 -8.57
N PHE A 470 19.77 10.17 -8.70
CA PHE A 470 18.72 10.19 -9.71
C PHE A 470 19.25 10.45 -11.12
N SER A 471 20.26 11.30 -11.30
CA SER A 471 20.90 11.54 -12.60
C SER A 471 21.61 10.28 -13.12
N GLN A 472 22.32 9.56 -12.25
CA GLN A 472 22.94 8.27 -12.58
C GLN A 472 21.90 7.18 -12.87
N PHE A 473 20.77 7.19 -12.17
CA PHE A 473 19.66 6.29 -12.46
C PHE A 473 19.04 6.59 -13.84
N GLY A 474 18.67 7.85 -14.09
CA GLY A 474 18.09 8.29 -15.37
C GLY A 474 18.99 7.95 -16.56
N SER A 475 20.29 8.21 -16.44
CA SER A 475 21.27 7.88 -17.49
C SER A 475 21.32 6.37 -17.81
N ARG A 476 21.21 5.50 -16.79
CA ARG A 476 21.20 4.04 -16.98
C ARG A 476 19.90 3.54 -17.57
N VAL A 477 18.78 4.13 -17.17
CA VAL A 477 17.46 3.85 -17.75
C VAL A 477 17.46 4.23 -19.23
N ASP A 478 17.89 5.44 -19.58
CA ASP A 478 17.93 5.92 -20.97
C ASP A 478 18.83 5.06 -21.85
N GLN A 479 20.01 4.67 -21.34
CA GLN A 479 20.89 3.77 -22.06
C GLN A 479 20.28 2.39 -22.27
N SER A 480 19.61 1.83 -21.25
CA SER A 480 18.97 0.52 -21.32
C SER A 480 17.78 0.52 -22.28
N HIS A 481 16.97 1.57 -22.22
CA HIS A 481 15.82 1.80 -23.09
C HIS A 481 16.26 1.96 -24.55
N LYS A 482 17.23 2.83 -24.83
CA LYS A 482 17.79 2.98 -26.19
C LYS A 482 18.33 1.66 -26.76
N ARG A 483 19.12 0.91 -25.97
CA ARG A 483 19.64 -0.41 -26.39
C ARG A 483 18.55 -1.44 -26.61
N PHE A 484 17.42 -1.32 -25.91
CA PHE A 484 16.26 -2.16 -26.15
C PHE A 484 15.60 -1.80 -27.48
N LEU A 485 15.36 -0.51 -27.74
CA LEU A 485 14.78 -0.03 -28.99
C LEU A 485 15.62 -0.44 -30.21
N ASP A 486 16.94 -0.24 -30.13
CA ASP A 486 17.88 -0.63 -31.20
C ASP A 486 17.81 -2.14 -31.51
N ARG A 487 17.79 -2.99 -30.47
CA ARG A 487 17.73 -4.46 -30.62
C ARG A 487 16.37 -4.95 -31.09
N ALA A 488 15.28 -4.35 -30.61
CA ALA A 488 13.93 -4.68 -31.03
C ALA A 488 13.74 -4.35 -32.52
N LEU A 489 14.22 -3.17 -32.93
CA LEU A 489 14.19 -2.74 -34.33
C LEU A 489 15.03 -3.67 -35.23
N GLU A 490 16.25 -4.03 -34.81
CA GLU A 490 17.09 -4.96 -35.58
C GLU A 490 16.46 -6.35 -35.70
N SER A 491 15.88 -6.87 -34.61
CA SER A 491 15.14 -8.14 -34.60
C SER A 491 13.96 -8.11 -35.55
N LEU A 492 13.18 -7.03 -35.53
CA LEU A 492 12.03 -6.83 -36.41
C LEU A 492 12.45 -6.78 -37.88
N LEU A 493 13.45 -5.98 -38.23
CA LEU A 493 13.95 -5.87 -39.59
C LEU A 493 14.44 -7.23 -40.12
N ARG A 494 15.16 -7.99 -39.29
CA ARG A 494 15.64 -9.32 -39.65
C ARG A 494 14.51 -10.32 -39.84
N HIS A 495 13.48 -10.29 -38.97
CA HIS A 495 12.29 -11.11 -39.12
C HIS A 495 11.58 -10.83 -40.44
N LEU A 496 11.36 -9.56 -40.78
CA LEU A 496 10.71 -9.16 -42.03
C LEU A 496 11.53 -9.56 -43.27
N GLU A 497 12.85 -9.41 -43.22
CA GLU A 497 13.75 -9.81 -44.31
C GLU A 497 13.76 -11.34 -44.52
N THR A 498 13.53 -12.14 -43.47
CA THR A 498 13.67 -13.61 -43.51
C THR A 498 12.32 -14.35 -43.68
N ASN A 499 11.31 -13.93 -42.94
CA ASN A 499 10.02 -14.61 -42.77
C ASN A 499 8.87 -13.88 -43.49
N GLY A 500 9.11 -12.65 -43.94
CA GLY A 500 8.10 -11.81 -44.56
C GLY A 500 7.08 -11.25 -43.57
N GLU A 501 6.02 -10.67 -44.11
CA GLU A 501 5.00 -9.89 -43.37
C GLU A 501 3.78 -10.71 -42.92
N GLU A 502 3.66 -11.95 -43.40
CA GLU A 502 2.54 -12.84 -43.10
C GLU A 502 2.75 -13.65 -41.80
N GLU A 503 3.99 -13.74 -41.32
CA GLU A 503 4.37 -14.41 -40.07
C GLU A 503 4.47 -13.43 -38.90
N ILE A 504 3.96 -13.84 -37.75
CA ILE A 504 3.92 -13.03 -36.52
C ILE A 504 5.35 -12.84 -36.00
N TRP A 505 5.75 -11.58 -35.83
CA TRP A 505 6.98 -11.23 -35.10
C TRP A 505 6.73 -11.28 -33.60
N GLN A 506 7.67 -11.85 -32.86
CA GLN A 506 7.62 -11.93 -31.40
C GLN A 506 8.91 -11.38 -30.80
N TYR A 507 8.79 -10.49 -29.82
CA TYR A 507 9.92 -9.93 -29.10
C TYR A 507 9.56 -9.67 -27.65
N SER A 508 10.22 -10.38 -26.73
CA SER A 508 9.95 -10.25 -25.30
C SER A 508 10.58 -8.96 -24.72
N PRO A 509 9.81 -8.15 -23.97
CA PRO A 509 10.33 -7.02 -23.20
C PRO A 509 10.97 -7.40 -21.86
N ASP A 510 11.07 -8.68 -21.51
CA ASP A 510 11.58 -9.12 -20.20
C ASP A 510 13.04 -8.70 -19.96
N GLY A 511 13.84 -8.64 -21.04
CA GLY A 511 15.19 -8.12 -21.00
C GLY A 511 15.26 -6.63 -20.61
N LEU A 512 14.30 -5.81 -21.07
CA LEU A 512 14.19 -4.41 -20.64
C LEU A 512 13.78 -4.34 -19.16
N ARG A 513 12.73 -5.08 -18.77
CA ARG A 513 12.23 -5.12 -17.39
C ARG A 513 13.34 -5.46 -16.40
N MET A 514 14.15 -6.48 -16.70
CA MET A 514 15.27 -6.89 -15.85
C MET A 514 16.33 -5.78 -15.69
N LEU A 515 16.69 -5.10 -16.78
CA LEU A 515 17.66 -4.00 -16.75
C LEU A 515 17.13 -2.78 -15.97
N LEU A 516 15.85 -2.45 -16.14
CA LEU A 516 15.20 -1.36 -15.40
C LEU A 516 15.11 -1.70 -13.91
N ARG A 517 14.67 -2.92 -13.56
CA ARG A 517 14.62 -3.41 -12.17
C ARG A 517 15.98 -3.36 -11.50
N THR A 518 17.03 -3.79 -12.19
CA THR A 518 18.41 -3.74 -11.68
C THR A 518 18.86 -2.29 -11.46
N SER A 519 18.57 -1.39 -12.40
CA SER A 519 18.89 0.03 -12.28
C SER A 519 18.17 0.68 -11.08
N TYR A 520 16.90 0.31 -10.88
CA TYR A 520 16.07 0.76 -9.77
C TYR A 520 16.62 0.29 -8.41
N GLN A 521 17.01 -0.98 -8.30
CA GLN A 521 17.61 -1.53 -7.07
C GLN A 521 18.90 -0.81 -6.67
N VAL A 522 19.74 -0.43 -7.65
CA VAL A 522 20.95 0.35 -7.35
C VAL A 522 20.60 1.78 -6.94
N MET A 523 19.62 2.41 -7.60
CA MET A 523 19.11 3.72 -7.20
C MET A 523 18.62 3.69 -5.75
N ARG A 524 17.80 2.69 -5.40
CA ARG A 524 17.30 2.47 -4.04
C ARG A 524 18.44 2.43 -3.01
N ARG A 525 19.46 1.59 -3.24
CA ARG A 525 20.62 1.47 -2.34
C ARG A 525 21.36 2.80 -2.18
N ASN A 526 21.60 3.53 -3.27
CA ASN A 526 22.33 4.80 -3.25
C ASN A 526 21.54 5.90 -2.54
N VAL A 527 20.23 5.99 -2.76
CA VAL A 527 19.35 6.95 -2.08
C VAL A 527 19.28 6.64 -0.59
N THR A 528 19.05 5.38 -0.20
CA THR A 528 19.03 4.98 1.21
C THR A 528 20.34 5.32 1.91
N ALA A 529 21.50 4.98 1.33
CA ALA A 529 22.80 5.32 1.89
C ALA A 529 23.01 6.84 2.01
N SER A 530 22.60 7.60 0.98
CA SER A 530 22.71 9.06 1.01
C SER A 530 21.88 9.69 2.13
N CYS A 531 20.66 9.18 2.36
CA CYS A 531 19.82 9.64 3.46
C CYS A 531 20.45 9.26 4.81
N GLN A 532 20.91 8.02 4.98
CA GLN A 532 21.56 7.58 6.23
C GLN A 532 22.74 8.47 6.61
N ASP A 533 23.64 8.72 5.67
CA ASP A 533 24.82 9.55 5.90
C ASP A 533 24.46 10.98 6.28
N VAL A 534 23.51 11.61 5.56
CA VAL A 534 23.11 13.00 5.84
C VAL A 534 22.37 13.08 7.17
N TYR A 535 21.46 12.15 7.46
CA TYR A 535 20.70 12.14 8.71
C TYR A 535 21.61 11.90 9.92
N ALA A 536 22.60 11.01 9.80
CA ALA A 536 23.61 10.79 10.83
C ALA A 536 24.47 12.04 11.07
N ALA A 537 24.96 12.68 10.00
CA ALA A 537 25.74 13.91 10.11
C ALA A 537 24.94 15.04 10.80
N VAL A 538 23.65 15.17 10.47
CA VAL A 538 22.76 16.13 11.13
C VAL A 538 22.56 15.81 12.59
N ALA A 539 22.39 14.54 12.95
CA ALA A 539 22.27 14.13 14.35
C ALA A 539 23.55 14.46 15.15
N ASP A 540 24.73 14.26 14.55
CA ASP A 540 26.01 14.63 15.16
C ASP A 540 26.16 16.15 15.33
N ASP A 541 25.84 16.94 14.29
CA ASP A 541 25.89 18.41 14.34
C ASP A 541 24.91 18.98 15.38
N LEU A 542 23.70 18.40 15.46
CA LEU A 542 22.72 18.78 16.48
C LEU A 542 23.21 18.40 17.88
N ALA A 543 23.80 17.22 18.08
CA ALA A 543 24.36 16.82 19.37
C ALA A 543 25.48 17.78 19.83
N GLU A 544 26.31 18.24 18.89
CA GLU A 544 27.31 19.29 19.16
C GLU A 544 26.67 20.64 19.48
N THR A 545 25.54 20.96 18.84
CA THR A 545 24.75 22.15 19.17
C THR A 545 24.23 22.10 20.61
N TYR A 546 23.73 20.94 21.09
CA TYR A 546 23.34 20.78 22.50
C TYR A 546 24.50 21.04 23.46
N ARG A 547 25.68 20.46 23.19
CA ARG A 547 26.89 20.65 24.02
C ARG A 547 27.33 22.11 24.06
N SER A 548 27.45 22.73 22.89
CA SER A 548 27.93 24.11 22.77
C SER A 548 26.93 25.16 23.24
N ALA A 549 25.62 24.91 23.09
CA ALA A 549 24.58 25.86 23.48
C ALA A 549 24.34 25.91 24.99
N PHE A 550 24.51 24.79 25.69
CA PHE A 550 24.12 24.67 27.10
C PHE A 550 25.24 24.25 28.05
N GLY A 551 26.46 23.99 27.54
CA GLY A 551 27.63 23.68 28.38
C GLY A 551 27.48 22.40 29.20
N VAL A 552 26.52 21.54 28.85
CA VAL A 552 26.25 20.29 29.58
C VAL A 552 27.06 19.19 28.92
N ASP A 553 28.13 18.74 29.58
CA ASP A 553 28.72 17.42 29.35
C ASP A 553 27.73 16.37 29.87
N VAL A 554 26.59 16.20 29.20
CA VAL A 554 25.68 15.10 29.49
C VAL A 554 26.39 13.83 29.03
N GLU A 555 26.99 13.10 29.96
CA GLU A 555 27.45 11.74 29.68
C GLU A 555 26.29 10.96 29.04
N ASN A 556 26.53 10.36 27.88
CA ASN A 556 25.58 9.55 27.10
C ASN A 556 24.44 10.30 26.38
N PHE A 557 24.47 11.63 26.21
CA PHE A 557 23.52 12.30 25.31
C PHE A 557 23.88 12.03 23.85
N THR A 558 23.04 11.23 23.20
CA THR A 558 23.13 10.92 21.77
C THR A 558 21.79 11.22 21.12
N ILE A 559 21.83 11.87 19.96
CA ILE A 559 20.65 12.07 19.13
C ILE A 559 20.59 10.91 18.16
N THR A 560 19.49 10.17 18.18
CA THR A 560 19.30 9.06 17.25
C THR A 560 18.80 9.60 15.92
N PRO A 561 19.50 9.36 14.80
CA PRO A 561 19.05 9.84 13.50
C PRO A 561 17.76 9.11 13.06
N PRO A 562 16.89 9.80 12.30
CA PRO A 562 15.71 9.18 11.73
C PRO A 562 16.10 8.07 10.74
N ALA A 563 15.15 7.16 10.49
CA ALA A 563 15.34 6.15 9.46
C ALA A 563 15.17 6.79 8.06
N PRO A 564 15.93 6.36 7.04
CA PRO A 564 15.64 6.71 5.66
C PRO A 564 14.21 6.34 5.27
N PRO A 565 13.55 7.12 4.41
CA PRO A 565 12.22 6.78 3.92
C PRO A 565 12.25 5.45 3.16
N GLU A 566 11.18 4.66 3.27
CA GLU A 566 11.04 3.48 2.44
C GLU A 566 10.81 3.87 0.98
N ILE A 567 11.55 3.20 0.09
CA ILE A 567 11.44 3.36 -1.36
C ILE A 567 10.46 2.30 -1.88
N PRO A 568 9.35 2.71 -2.54
CA PRO A 568 8.31 1.79 -2.98
C PRO A 568 8.80 0.80 -4.04
N ALA A 569 8.05 -0.29 -4.24
CA ALA A 569 8.33 -1.24 -5.31
C ALA A 569 8.05 -0.61 -6.70
N PRO A 570 8.84 -0.92 -7.75
CA PRO A 570 8.63 -0.40 -9.10
C PRO A 570 7.52 -1.18 -9.84
N VAL A 571 6.30 -1.15 -9.31
CA VAL A 571 5.16 -1.96 -9.81
C VAL A 571 4.80 -1.65 -11.28
N SER A 572 5.11 -0.43 -11.75
CA SER A 572 4.94 -0.02 -13.15
C SER A 572 5.75 -0.84 -14.15
N LEU A 573 6.80 -1.56 -13.72
CA LEU A 573 7.53 -2.50 -14.57
C LEU A 573 6.70 -3.73 -14.96
N GLY A 574 5.66 -4.03 -14.18
CA GLY A 574 4.74 -5.13 -14.44
C GLY A 574 3.73 -4.82 -15.54
N GLN A 575 3.63 -3.56 -15.98
CA GLN A 575 2.71 -3.15 -17.05
C GLN A 575 2.89 -3.99 -18.31
N THR A 576 1.77 -4.37 -18.91
CA THR A 576 1.72 -4.96 -20.25
C THR A 576 2.25 -3.97 -21.27
N ILE A 577 3.16 -4.46 -22.12
CA ILE A 577 3.75 -3.71 -23.24
C ILE A 577 3.15 -4.34 -24.50
N ALA A 578 2.62 -3.55 -25.44
CA ALA A 578 1.91 -4.06 -26.63
C ALA A 578 2.73 -5.06 -27.47
N LEU A 579 4.06 -5.02 -27.39
CA LEU A 579 4.96 -6.03 -27.98
C LEU A 579 4.74 -7.46 -27.44
N ASP A 580 4.14 -7.60 -26.26
CA ASP A 580 3.76 -8.87 -25.63
C ASP A 580 2.55 -9.52 -26.33
N LEU A 581 1.70 -8.73 -27.00
CA LEU A 581 0.45 -9.20 -27.59
C LEU A 581 0.71 -9.72 -29.01
N GLN A 582 0.53 -11.03 -29.20
CA GLN A 582 0.71 -11.77 -30.47
C GLN A 582 -0.41 -11.47 -31.50
N THR A 583 -0.75 -10.20 -31.69
CA THR A 583 -2.04 -9.79 -32.27
C THR A 583 -2.08 -9.68 -33.80
N SER A 584 -3.25 -9.98 -34.37
CA SER A 584 -3.55 -10.01 -35.81
C SER A 584 -3.45 -8.65 -36.55
N TRP A 585 -3.36 -7.52 -35.84
CA TRP A 585 -3.24 -6.18 -36.45
C TRP A 585 -1.96 -6.01 -37.30
N TRP A 586 -0.91 -6.80 -37.00
CA TRP A 586 0.32 -6.86 -37.78
C TRP A 586 0.04 -7.06 -39.27
N LYS A 587 -0.90 -7.94 -39.64
CA LYS A 587 -1.20 -8.26 -41.05
C LYS A 587 -1.86 -7.11 -41.83
N GLY A 588 -2.58 -6.23 -41.15
CA GLY A 588 -3.26 -5.08 -41.76
C GLY A 588 -2.30 -3.93 -42.10
N TRP A 589 -1.27 -3.76 -41.28
CA TRP A 589 -0.30 -2.67 -41.35
C TRP A 589 0.56 -2.70 -42.62
N TRP A 590 0.88 -3.89 -43.15
CA TRP A 590 1.75 -4.09 -44.32
C TRP A 590 1.11 -3.81 -45.68
N LYS A 591 -0.23 -3.78 -45.76
CA LYS A 591 -0.97 -3.82 -47.04
C LYS A 591 -0.76 -2.60 -47.95
N ARG A 592 0.06 -1.61 -47.57
CA ARG A 592 0.40 -0.46 -48.42
C ARG A 592 1.86 0.00 -48.23
N ARG A 593 2.75 -0.38 -49.17
CA ARG A 593 3.90 0.39 -49.73
C ARG A 593 5.34 -0.08 -49.37
N LYS A 594 6.31 0.57 -50.04
CA LYS A 594 7.66 0.14 -50.46
C LYS A 594 8.70 -0.08 -49.33
N GLY A 595 9.10 -1.34 -49.09
CA GLY A 595 10.41 -1.78 -48.53
C GLY A 595 10.65 -1.59 -47.03
N TYR A 596 11.06 -2.66 -46.32
CA TYR A 596 11.14 -2.72 -44.84
C TYR A 596 12.04 -1.66 -44.18
N ARG A 597 13.19 -1.32 -44.80
CA ARG A 597 14.14 -0.34 -44.21
C ARG A 597 13.68 1.11 -44.26
N ALA A 598 12.74 1.46 -45.14
CA ALA A 598 12.23 2.83 -45.25
C ALA A 598 11.36 3.24 -44.05
N PHE A 599 10.96 2.27 -43.21
CA PHE A 599 10.06 2.46 -42.07
C PHE A 599 10.73 2.24 -40.71
N ALA A 600 12.05 2.02 -40.68
CA ALA A 600 12.82 1.77 -39.46
C ALA A 600 12.58 2.82 -38.37
N SER A 601 12.48 4.10 -38.75
CA SER A 601 12.18 5.20 -37.81
C SER A 601 10.76 5.12 -37.25
N GLY A 602 9.76 4.76 -38.06
CA GLY A 602 8.38 4.64 -37.59
C GLY A 602 8.18 3.48 -36.60
N PHE A 603 8.91 2.37 -36.77
CA PHE A 603 8.91 1.28 -35.77
C PHE A 603 9.60 1.68 -34.48
N TYR A 604 10.71 2.40 -34.58
CA TYR A 604 11.42 2.92 -33.42
C TYR A 604 10.48 3.81 -32.59
N ASP A 605 9.82 4.78 -33.23
CA ASP A 605 8.89 5.71 -32.59
C ASP A 605 7.71 4.98 -31.93
N LEU A 606 7.22 3.88 -32.53
CA LEU A 606 6.13 3.07 -31.98
C LEU A 606 6.56 2.33 -30.71
N ILE A 607 7.70 1.64 -30.75
CA ILE A 607 8.21 0.91 -29.58
C ILE A 607 8.60 1.89 -28.47
N GLU A 608 9.16 3.04 -28.84
CA GLU A 608 9.49 4.12 -27.91
C GLU A 608 8.23 4.67 -27.23
N ALA A 609 7.20 5.04 -27.99
CA ALA A 609 5.93 5.49 -27.44
C ALA A 609 5.30 4.45 -26.50
N GLU A 610 5.45 3.17 -26.81
CA GLU A 610 4.92 2.10 -25.97
C GLU A 610 5.72 1.90 -24.67
N THR A 611 6.99 2.26 -24.62
CA THR A 611 7.83 2.02 -23.43
C THR A 611 8.16 3.30 -22.64
N ALA A 612 7.99 4.47 -23.26
CA ALA A 612 8.24 5.77 -22.65
C ALA A 612 7.43 6.04 -21.38
N PRO A 613 6.12 5.72 -21.27
CA PRO A 613 5.37 5.94 -20.03
C PRO A 613 5.96 5.20 -18.83
N ILE A 614 6.48 3.98 -19.01
CA ILE A 614 7.13 3.21 -17.93
C ILE A 614 8.44 3.91 -17.51
N VAL A 615 9.20 4.39 -18.49
CA VAL A 615 10.48 5.10 -18.28
C VAL A 615 10.24 6.43 -17.56
N ASP A 616 9.28 7.22 -18.01
CA ASP A 616 8.93 8.52 -17.43
C ASP A 616 8.36 8.36 -16.02
N GLU A 617 7.53 7.35 -15.79
CA GLU A 617 7.00 7.03 -14.46
C GLU A 617 8.13 6.79 -13.44
N LEU A 618 9.13 6.00 -13.82
CA LEU A 618 10.26 5.67 -12.96
C LEU A 618 11.22 6.85 -12.77
N LYS A 619 11.51 7.59 -13.84
CA LYS A 619 12.52 8.66 -13.84
C LYS A 619 12.03 9.97 -13.26
N LEU A 620 10.75 10.29 -13.44
CA LEU A 620 10.17 11.56 -13.06
C LEU A 620 9.33 11.37 -11.80
N ARG A 621 8.14 10.76 -11.94
CA ARG A 621 7.16 10.72 -10.85
C ARG A 621 7.71 10.01 -9.61
N GLN A 622 8.24 8.80 -9.74
CA GLN A 622 8.76 8.08 -8.58
C GLN A 622 10.01 8.74 -7.98
N ALA A 623 10.88 9.33 -8.80
CA ALA A 623 12.06 10.03 -8.30
C ALA A 623 11.66 11.25 -7.46
N ASP A 624 10.68 12.03 -7.93
CA ASP A 624 10.14 13.19 -7.23
C ASP A 624 9.45 12.78 -5.92
N ASP A 625 8.65 11.71 -5.94
CA ASP A 625 8.00 11.17 -4.73
C ASP A 625 9.02 10.72 -3.67
N ILE A 626 10.06 9.98 -4.08
CA ILE A 626 11.13 9.53 -3.18
C ILE A 626 11.88 10.74 -2.60
N ARG A 627 12.19 11.75 -3.42
CA ARG A 627 12.82 12.98 -2.95
C ARG A 627 11.95 13.70 -1.93
N ALA A 628 10.67 13.88 -2.23
CA ALA A 628 9.74 14.57 -1.35
C ALA A 628 9.66 13.89 0.03
N ARG A 629 9.63 12.55 0.07
CA ARG A 629 9.66 11.78 1.32
C ARG A 629 10.96 11.96 2.09
N ALA A 630 12.12 11.89 1.44
CA ALA A 630 13.42 12.08 2.08
C ALA A 630 13.59 13.49 2.66
N GLN A 631 13.12 14.49 1.94
CA GLN A 631 13.13 15.87 2.41
C GLN A 631 12.15 16.09 3.57
N ALA A 632 10.95 15.50 3.51
CA ALA A 632 9.95 15.62 4.56
C ALA A 632 10.46 15.04 5.89
N GLU A 633 11.08 13.85 5.85
CA GLU A 633 11.64 13.21 7.05
C GLU A 633 12.74 14.07 7.69
N LEU A 634 13.66 14.63 6.89
CA LEU A 634 14.72 15.51 7.40
C LEU A 634 14.18 16.79 8.00
N ARG A 635 13.20 17.43 7.34
CA ARG A 635 12.55 18.64 7.86
C ARG A 635 11.81 18.36 9.17
N GLU A 636 11.14 17.22 9.28
CA GLU A 636 10.46 16.85 10.52
C GLU A 636 11.47 16.62 11.65
N PHE A 637 12.58 15.94 11.37
CA PHE A 637 13.65 15.75 12.35
C PHE A 637 14.24 17.09 12.83
N HIS A 638 14.52 18.03 11.93
CA HIS A 638 14.95 19.39 12.31
C HIS A 638 13.93 20.10 13.17
N ALA A 639 12.65 20.07 12.78
CA ALA A 639 11.58 20.72 13.53
C ALA A 639 11.43 20.15 14.94
N GLU A 640 11.56 18.82 15.08
CA GLU A 640 11.52 18.15 16.38
C GLU A 640 12.69 18.57 17.28
N GLN A 641 13.92 18.56 16.75
CA GLN A 641 15.11 18.92 17.52
C GLN A 641 15.16 20.40 17.86
N ARG A 642 14.77 21.27 16.92
CA ARG A 642 14.60 22.72 17.17
C ARG A 642 13.63 22.98 18.31
N ALA A 643 12.47 22.33 18.31
CA ALA A 643 11.47 22.49 19.37
C ALA A 643 11.94 21.99 20.75
N ILE A 644 12.95 21.12 20.82
CA ILE A 644 13.58 20.73 22.10
C ILE A 644 14.63 21.77 22.50
N LEU A 645 15.52 22.18 21.59
CA LEU A 645 16.56 23.17 21.86
C LEU A 645 15.99 24.53 22.28
N GLU A 646 14.95 25.02 21.62
CA GLU A 646 14.27 26.28 21.95
C GLU A 646 13.59 26.22 23.32
N ASP A 647 13.02 25.07 23.68
CA ASP A 647 12.42 24.85 25.00
C ASP A 647 13.48 24.97 26.12
N ILE A 648 14.62 24.29 25.97
CA ILE A 648 15.74 24.38 26.92
C ILE A 648 16.26 25.82 27.02
N SER A 649 16.42 26.50 25.88
CA SER A 649 16.85 27.90 25.84
C SER A 649 15.87 28.81 26.59
N SER A 650 14.56 28.66 26.38
CA SER A 650 13.55 29.46 27.08
C SER A 650 13.61 29.26 28.60
N LYS A 651 13.76 28.02 29.07
CA LYS A 651 13.87 27.68 30.50
C LYS A 651 15.15 28.23 31.14
N SER A 652 16.23 28.35 30.36
CA SER A 652 17.47 28.97 30.82
C SER A 652 17.38 30.50 31.00
N GLU A 653 16.34 31.15 30.46
CA GLU A 653 16.10 32.58 30.63
C GLU A 653 15.17 32.89 31.82
N ILE A 654 14.46 31.89 32.35
CA ILE A 654 13.56 32.03 33.51
C ILE A 654 14.36 32.31 34.79
N ALA A 655 13.79 33.12 35.70
CA ALA A 655 14.38 33.40 37.01
C ALA A 655 14.41 32.16 37.90
N VAL A 656 15.45 32.02 38.74
CA VAL A 656 15.66 30.85 39.60
C VAL A 656 14.51 30.64 40.58
N ASP A 657 13.97 31.73 41.15
CA ASP A 657 12.83 31.69 42.07
C ASP A 657 11.54 31.14 41.40
N ASP A 658 11.34 31.42 40.11
CA ASP A 658 10.19 30.90 39.35
C ASP A 658 10.41 29.44 38.93
N LEU A 659 11.66 28.98 38.80
CA LEU A 659 12.00 27.59 38.47
C LEU A 659 11.73 26.64 39.65
N GLU A 660 11.95 27.07 40.89
CA GLU A 660 11.64 26.28 42.10
C GLU A 660 10.15 25.92 42.19
N ASP A 661 9.27 26.87 41.85
CA ASP A 661 7.81 26.70 41.85
C ASP A 661 7.31 25.80 40.71
N ILE A 662 8.01 25.76 39.57
CA ILE A 662 7.61 25.00 38.37
C ILE A 662 8.09 23.54 38.41
N PHE A 663 9.30 23.27 38.91
CA PHE A 663 9.92 21.94 38.78
C PHE A 663 9.90 21.08 40.05
N GLY A 664 9.63 21.68 41.22
CA GLY A 664 9.49 21.00 42.50
C GLY A 664 10.79 20.36 42.99
N ILE A 665 11.29 20.78 44.14
CA ILE A 665 12.50 20.18 44.75
C ILE A 665 12.13 18.82 45.34
N THR A 666 12.50 17.69 44.69
CA THR A 666 12.97 16.44 45.34
C THR A 666 13.33 15.29 44.38
N ALA A 667 14.38 14.55 44.77
CA ALA A 667 14.91 13.25 44.29
C ALA A 667 15.42 13.15 42.84
N GLN A 668 16.49 13.88 42.53
CA GLN A 668 17.23 13.79 41.25
C GLN A 668 17.76 12.39 40.94
N GLN A 669 18.27 11.66 41.93
CA GLN A 669 18.72 10.27 41.75
C GLN A 669 17.59 9.33 41.30
N GLU A 670 16.40 9.44 41.90
CA GLU A 670 15.25 8.62 41.50
C GLU A 670 14.77 8.98 40.08
N ARG A 671 14.87 10.25 39.67
CA ARG A 671 14.57 10.69 38.30
C ARG A 671 15.60 10.18 37.29
N ASP A 672 16.89 10.23 37.61
CA ASP A 672 17.95 9.74 36.74
C ASP A 672 17.86 8.22 36.55
N GLU A 673 17.59 7.47 37.63
CA GLU A 673 17.33 6.02 37.57
C GLU A 673 16.12 5.70 36.68
N LEU A 674 15.05 6.50 36.75
CA LEU A 674 13.87 6.32 35.92
C LEU A 674 14.15 6.67 34.44
N PHE A 675 14.96 7.68 34.15
CA PHE A 675 15.40 7.97 32.79
C PHE A 675 16.25 6.85 32.21
N ASP A 676 17.16 6.28 32.99
CA ASP A 676 17.99 5.16 32.55
C ASP A 676 17.13 3.91 32.28
N TYR A 677 16.12 3.63 33.11
CA TYR A 677 15.14 2.56 32.87
C TYR A 677 14.33 2.77 31.58
N ILE A 678 13.76 3.97 31.38
CA ILE A 678 13.00 4.31 30.17
C ILE A 678 13.90 4.24 28.93
N PHE A 679 15.14 4.71 29.05
CA PHE A 679 16.11 4.66 27.95
C PHE A 679 16.46 3.20 27.60
N GLU A 680 16.69 2.34 28.59
CA GLU A 680 16.93 0.91 28.40
C GLU A 680 15.74 0.26 27.68
N GLU A 681 14.51 0.48 28.16
CA GLU A 681 13.27 -0.06 27.56
C GLU A 681 13.04 0.39 26.10
N LEU A 682 13.34 1.65 25.78
CA LEU A 682 13.22 2.16 24.42
C LEU A 682 14.38 1.72 23.50
N SER A 683 15.55 1.45 24.07
CA SER A 683 16.76 1.01 23.35
C SER A 683 16.81 -0.49 23.09
N GLU A 684 16.17 -1.30 23.96
CA GLU A 684 15.96 -2.72 23.73
C GLU A 684 14.98 -2.90 22.55
N THR A 685 15.51 -3.05 21.35
CA THR A 685 14.83 -3.87 20.34
C THR A 685 14.77 -5.28 20.90
N LYS A 686 13.72 -5.66 21.61
CA LYS A 686 13.41 -7.08 21.82
C LYS A 686 13.41 -7.71 20.44
N PRO A 687 14.39 -8.57 20.10
CA PRO A 687 14.34 -9.27 18.83
C PRO A 687 13.07 -10.13 18.89
N LEU A 688 12.30 -10.15 17.81
CA LEU A 688 11.38 -11.24 17.55
C LEU A 688 12.15 -12.54 17.78
N LEU A 689 11.82 -13.22 18.88
CA LEU A 689 12.32 -14.57 19.13
C LEU A 689 11.85 -15.40 17.95
N ALA A 690 12.76 -15.66 17.01
CA ALA A 690 12.64 -16.75 16.07
C ALA A 690 12.40 -18.01 16.91
N VAL A 691 11.15 -18.45 16.97
CA VAL A 691 10.79 -19.73 17.58
C VAL A 691 11.61 -20.79 16.84
N GLY A 692 12.42 -21.50 17.61
CA GLY A 692 13.48 -22.36 17.11
C GLY A 692 12.98 -23.38 16.09
N VAL A 693 13.66 -23.40 14.94
CA VAL A 693 13.80 -24.62 14.16
C VAL A 693 14.77 -25.52 14.93
N ASP A 694 14.24 -26.36 15.80
CA ASP A 694 14.99 -27.52 16.30
C ASP A 694 14.97 -28.60 15.22
N LYS A 695 16.14 -28.75 14.59
CA LYS A 695 16.67 -29.87 13.77
C LYS A 695 15.73 -30.73 12.91
#